data_AF-A0A1G7RRL0-F1
#
_entry.id   AF-A0A1G7RRL0-F1
#
_cell.length_a   1.000
_cell.length_b   1.000
_cell.length_c   1.000
_cell.angle_alpha   90.00
_cell.angle_beta   90.00
_cell.angle_gamma   90.00
#
_symmetry.space_group_name_H-M   'P 1'
#
loop_
_entity.id
_entity.type
_entity.pdbx_description
1 polymer ?
#
loop_
_entity_poly.entity_id
_entity_poly.type
_entity_poly.pdbx_seq_one_letter_code
_entity_poly.pdbx_strand_id
1 'polypeptide(L)'
;MRTQQWIRAGVMSCAFLMMSLFSFAQFKVIGYMPSWSGDVNAVQYSKLTHINYAFVLPTATGGLQGVDNPSKLQSLVSLAHANGVKVLISIGGWNNGDDSGFESLAGNSSYRTNFTTSVMNFVNQYNLDGADIDWEYPDPGASANNYTALMTQLATALHAQGKLLTAAVVGTGGEGVSSAVFSQVDFLNLMAYDYNNYDHSTYAYASQSISYWKGRGLPANKTVLGVPFYGRPSWESYAALIARGASPYSDTYSGVGYNGITTIKSKTDLAWDQGGGIMMWELSQDAVGTYSLLSAIHDEVVIKGGGNGGNKAPVVNITSPAGGAAFNAPASVTITASASDPDGSVTKVEFYNGGVKLGEATSSPYSYTWTNVGAGNYTLSAKATDNAGAVTTSSTVAIVVNGTGGGNCDGIAAWSASAVYTANMQVVYNSKIYTAKWWTQNEQPDTHAGDGQVWKYERNCGGTNPGNTSPVVSITSPAGGASFTAPASVTITASASDADGSIAKVAFYNGSTKLGESSSAPYSYTWTNVAAGSYTLTAIATDNGGATTTSGGVSISVNGTGGTGNCAGVPAYAPYPAVYNMGDKVVYNGNLYESLSNGLYNVTPGTADYWWKPLGACSGSAKLAVANMTSVSPTPAVKALVVYPNPVTGSTVQIQVNAAAAEKIYVEVWGIKGDRPVLRKQYVGSAKGQQVISVDISEVPKGTWIIKTVNAAGTRKESAKIVRM
;
A
#
# COMPACT_ATOMS: atom_id res chain seq x y z
N MET A 1 60.00 -33.46 16.60
CA MET A 1 58.53 -33.28 16.74
C MET A 1 58.20 -31.79 16.66
N ARG A 2 58.12 -31.27 15.44
CA ARG A 2 57.86 -29.85 15.12
C ARG A 2 57.13 -29.86 13.77
N THR A 3 55.83 -30.13 13.77
CA THR A 3 55.01 -30.09 12.54
C THR A 3 53.50 -30.07 12.83
N GLN A 4 53.03 -29.34 13.85
CA GLN A 4 51.57 -29.12 14.06
C GLN A 4 51.22 -27.75 14.66
N GLN A 5 51.82 -26.66 14.16
CA GLN A 5 51.40 -25.30 14.54
C GLN A 5 51.11 -24.33 13.37
N TRP A 6 51.09 -24.81 12.12
CA TRP A 6 50.90 -23.95 10.93
C TRP A 6 49.60 -24.18 10.15
N ILE A 7 48.60 -24.88 10.70
CA ILE A 7 47.29 -25.08 10.03
C ILE A 7 46.13 -24.40 10.79
N ARG A 8 46.41 -23.57 11.80
CA ARG A 8 45.36 -22.78 12.50
C ARG A 8 45.49 -21.26 12.35
N ALA A 9 46.51 -20.76 11.64
CA ALA A 9 46.66 -19.33 11.34
C ALA A 9 46.33 -18.96 9.88
N GLY A 10 46.12 -19.94 8.98
CA GLY A 10 45.88 -19.71 7.55
C GLY A 10 44.42 -19.65 7.10
N VAL A 11 43.46 -20.03 7.96
CA VAL A 11 42.02 -20.03 7.61
C VAL A 11 41.26 -18.86 8.24
N MET A 12 41.87 -18.14 9.19
CA MET A 12 41.25 -16.99 9.85
C MET A 12 41.67 -15.63 9.25
N SER A 13 42.55 -15.63 8.26
CA SER A 13 43.06 -14.40 7.61
C SER A 13 42.60 -14.21 6.16
N CYS A 14 41.78 -15.12 5.62
CA CYS A 14 41.11 -14.96 4.32
C CYS A 14 39.64 -14.51 4.43
N ALA A 15 39.09 -14.38 5.64
CA ALA A 15 37.72 -13.88 5.86
C ALA A 15 37.62 -12.36 6.04
N PHE A 16 38.74 -11.63 6.05
CA PHE A 16 38.76 -10.18 6.29
C PHE A 16 39.19 -9.34 5.09
N LEU A 17 39.31 -9.93 3.90
CA LEU A 17 39.80 -9.23 2.71
C LEU A 17 38.95 -9.50 1.46
N MET A 18 37.62 -9.38 1.57
CA MET A 18 36.71 -9.14 0.42
C MET A 18 35.29 -8.78 0.91
N MET A 19 35.18 -7.73 1.72
CA MET A 19 33.92 -6.97 1.84
C MET A 19 34.27 -5.48 1.77
N SER A 20 34.81 -5.02 0.63
CA SER A 20 34.43 -3.69 0.16
C SER A 20 33.05 -3.83 -0.47
N LEU A 21 32.05 -4.15 0.36
CA LEU A 21 30.68 -3.94 -0.03
C LEU A 21 30.54 -2.44 -0.15
N PHE A 22 30.28 -1.96 -1.35
CA PHE A 22 29.67 -0.64 -1.52
C PHE A 22 28.46 -0.62 -0.60
N SER A 23 28.56 0.04 0.55
CA SER A 23 27.40 0.40 1.35
C SER A 23 26.61 1.33 0.46
N PHE A 24 25.58 0.81 -0.22
CA PHE A 24 24.61 1.68 -0.87
C PHE A 24 24.09 2.61 0.23
N ALA A 25 24.25 3.92 0.04
CA ALA A 25 23.74 4.89 0.99
C ALA A 25 22.23 4.68 1.10
N GLN A 26 21.73 4.39 2.31
CA GLN A 26 20.31 4.18 2.55
C GLN A 26 19.51 5.40 2.09
N PHE A 27 18.41 5.15 1.36
CA PHE A 27 17.47 6.18 0.95
C PHE A 27 16.84 6.83 2.20
N LYS A 28 16.80 8.16 2.25
CA LYS A 28 16.37 8.88 3.45
C LYS A 28 14.87 9.22 3.37
N VAL A 29 14.15 9.05 4.47
CA VAL A 29 12.78 9.52 4.64
C VAL A 29 12.77 10.43 5.87
N ILE A 30 12.54 11.72 5.66
CA ILE A 30 12.83 12.76 6.64
C ILE A 30 11.57 13.56 6.96
N GLY A 31 11.08 13.45 8.19
CA GLY A 31 9.91 14.22 8.63
C GLY A 31 10.29 15.43 9.46
N TYR A 32 9.73 16.60 9.15
CA TYR A 32 9.76 17.72 10.09
C TYR A 32 8.68 17.54 11.16
N MET A 33 9.04 17.84 12.41
CA MET A 33 8.14 17.83 13.57
C MET A 33 8.23 19.19 14.27
N PRO A 34 7.25 20.09 14.09
CA PRO A 34 7.27 21.39 14.73
C PRO A 34 7.03 21.29 16.25
N SER A 35 7.55 22.24 17.00
CA SER A 35 7.44 22.31 18.46
C SER A 35 5.99 22.53 18.90
N TRP A 36 5.22 23.28 18.10
CA TRP A 36 3.84 23.68 18.37
C TRP A 36 2.76 22.68 17.95
N SER A 37 3.07 21.67 17.12
CA SER A 37 2.05 20.72 16.61
C SER A 37 2.57 19.29 16.49
N GLY A 38 1.67 18.30 16.61
CA GLY A 38 1.98 16.87 16.51
C GLY A 38 2.25 16.18 17.85
N ASP A 39 1.82 14.92 17.92
CA ASP A 39 2.02 14.00 19.05
C ASP A 39 3.15 13.01 18.72
N VAL A 40 4.13 12.92 19.62
CA VAL A 40 5.28 12.01 19.47
C VAL A 40 4.83 10.54 19.45
N ASN A 41 3.74 10.19 20.12
CA ASN A 41 3.25 8.81 20.16
C ASN A 41 2.52 8.40 18.86
N ALA A 42 2.10 9.38 18.05
CA ALA A 42 1.44 9.14 16.76
C ALA A 42 2.44 9.01 15.59
N VAL A 43 3.74 9.27 15.83
CA VAL A 43 4.76 9.20 14.79
C VAL A 43 4.95 7.76 14.34
N GLN A 44 4.91 7.55 13.02
CA GLN A 44 5.13 6.26 12.39
C GLN A 44 6.64 5.99 12.23
N TYR A 45 7.36 5.83 13.35
CA TYR A 45 8.83 5.78 13.39
C TYR A 45 9.45 4.76 12.43
N SER A 46 8.83 3.59 12.27
CA SER A 46 9.32 2.54 11.37
C SER A 46 9.39 2.94 9.89
N LYS A 47 8.78 4.08 9.51
CA LYS A 47 8.75 4.60 8.14
C LYS A 47 9.73 5.75 7.91
N LEU A 48 10.46 6.16 8.94
CA LEU A 48 11.34 7.33 8.92
C LEU A 48 12.79 6.90 9.12
N THR A 49 13.71 7.67 8.56
CA THR A 49 15.14 7.55 8.87
C THR A 49 15.64 8.72 9.70
N HIS A 50 15.06 9.90 9.51
CA HIS A 50 15.41 11.11 10.26
C HIS A 50 14.15 11.90 10.63
N ILE A 51 14.23 12.64 11.72
CA ILE A 51 13.25 13.65 12.11
C ILE A 51 13.99 14.96 12.40
N ASN A 52 13.53 16.04 11.78
CA ASN A 52 14.01 17.39 12.06
C ASN A 52 13.02 18.07 13.03
N TYR A 53 13.44 18.28 14.28
CA TYR A 53 12.61 19.00 15.26
C TYR A 53 12.74 20.50 15.02
N ALA A 54 11.63 21.13 14.65
CA ALA A 54 11.56 22.53 14.23
C ALA A 54 10.82 23.37 15.29
N PHE A 55 11.21 24.58 15.64
CA PHE A 55 12.46 25.26 15.34
C PHE A 55 13.10 25.77 16.62
N VAL A 56 14.39 26.08 16.52
CA VAL A 56 15.08 26.98 17.44
C VAL A 56 15.61 28.15 16.61
N LEU A 57 15.48 29.39 17.09
CA LEU A 57 16.03 30.55 16.39
C LEU A 57 17.43 30.90 16.91
N PRO A 58 18.35 31.35 16.04
CA PRO A 58 19.61 31.92 16.49
C PRO A 58 19.41 33.30 17.12
N THR A 59 20.38 33.75 17.91
CA THR A 59 20.55 35.17 18.25
C THR A 59 21.58 35.81 17.33
N ALA A 60 21.50 37.13 17.14
CA ALA A 60 22.42 37.89 16.28
C ALA A 60 23.91 37.78 16.68
N THR A 61 24.21 37.39 17.93
CA THR A 61 25.57 37.24 18.46
C THR A 61 26.03 35.78 18.56
N GLY A 62 25.29 34.85 17.95
CA GLY A 62 25.62 33.42 17.91
C GLY A 62 25.17 32.63 19.13
N GLY A 63 24.10 33.05 19.82
CA GLY A 63 23.39 32.20 20.77
C GLY A 63 22.27 31.41 20.09
N LEU A 64 21.60 30.55 20.87
CA LEU A 64 20.32 29.94 20.50
C LEU A 64 19.24 30.42 21.47
N GLN A 65 18.04 30.69 20.95
CA GLN A 65 16.86 30.92 21.78
C GLN A 65 16.45 29.62 22.50
N GLY A 66 15.62 29.75 23.54
CA GLY A 66 15.05 28.58 24.22
C GLY A 66 14.21 27.77 23.24
N VAL A 67 14.34 26.44 23.30
CA VAL A 67 13.51 25.56 22.48
C VAL A 67 12.09 25.52 23.02
N ASP A 68 11.14 25.69 22.13
CA ASP A 68 9.73 25.51 22.46
C ASP A 68 9.43 24.03 22.73
N ASN A 69 8.71 23.80 23.82
CA ASN A 69 8.30 22.47 24.27
C ASN A 69 9.47 21.48 24.45
N PRO A 70 10.42 21.73 25.37
CA PRO A 70 11.59 20.88 25.58
C PRO A 70 11.22 19.45 25.99
N SER A 71 10.09 19.26 26.68
CA SER A 71 9.60 17.94 27.09
C SER A 71 9.21 17.06 25.89
N LYS A 72 8.61 17.67 24.86
CA LYS A 72 8.28 17.00 23.61
C LYS A 72 9.54 16.61 22.85
N LEU A 73 10.53 17.50 22.78
CA LEU A 73 11.83 17.19 22.17
C LEU A 73 12.49 15.97 22.84
N GLN A 74 12.57 15.95 24.18
CA GLN A 74 13.15 14.83 24.93
C GLN A 74 12.41 13.50 24.68
N SER A 75 11.08 13.56 24.63
CA SER A 75 10.25 12.38 24.36
C SER A 75 10.44 11.89 22.92
N LEU A 76 10.48 12.81 21.96
CA LEU A 76 10.73 12.51 20.55
C LEU A 76 12.08 11.84 20.33
N VAL A 77 13.16 12.39 20.91
CA VAL A 77 14.51 11.81 20.82
C VAL A 77 14.52 10.40 21.38
N SER A 78 13.94 10.20 22.56
CA SER A 78 13.89 8.88 23.22
C SER A 78 13.17 7.83 22.36
N LEU A 79 11.99 8.16 21.83
CA LEU A 79 11.19 7.26 21.00
C LEU A 79 11.81 7.02 19.62
N ALA A 80 12.38 8.04 19.00
CA ALA A 80 13.04 7.93 17.71
C ALA A 80 14.26 7.02 17.80
N HIS A 81 15.13 7.22 18.80
CA HIS A 81 16.31 6.39 19.04
C HIS A 81 15.95 4.93 19.32
N ALA A 82 14.88 4.69 20.09
CA ALA A 82 14.37 3.34 20.34
C ALA A 82 13.93 2.62 19.05
N ASN A 83 13.63 3.36 17.99
CA ASN A 83 13.23 2.84 16.67
C ASN A 83 14.33 3.01 15.59
N GLY A 84 15.56 3.37 15.97
CA GLY A 84 16.67 3.56 15.03
C GLY A 84 16.53 4.79 14.12
N VAL A 85 15.68 5.75 14.48
CA VAL A 85 15.45 7.00 13.75
C VAL A 85 16.33 8.10 14.34
N LYS A 86 17.02 8.85 13.49
CA LYS A 86 17.88 9.97 13.92
C LYS A 86 17.07 11.23 14.15
N VAL A 87 17.46 12.06 15.12
CA VAL A 87 16.80 13.34 15.40
C VAL A 87 17.79 14.50 15.31
N LEU A 88 17.50 15.47 14.45
CA LEU A 88 18.26 16.71 14.32
C LEU A 88 17.44 17.88 14.84
N ILE A 89 18.11 18.89 15.40
CA ILE A 89 17.47 20.19 15.66
C ILE A 89 17.52 21.04 14.39
N SER A 90 16.37 21.54 13.95
CA SER A 90 16.30 22.51 12.86
C SER A 90 16.34 23.93 13.41
N ILE A 91 17.32 24.71 12.96
CA ILE A 91 17.61 26.05 13.44
C ILE A 91 17.26 27.04 12.33
N GLY A 92 16.32 27.96 12.61
CA GLY A 92 15.81 28.92 11.64
C GLY A 92 14.33 28.72 11.30
N GLY A 93 14.06 28.48 10.02
CA GLY A 93 12.74 28.51 9.39
C GLY A 93 12.37 29.92 8.89
N TRP A 94 11.25 30.02 8.16
CA TRP A 94 10.79 31.26 7.53
C TRP A 94 10.85 32.53 8.39
N ASN A 95 10.52 32.46 9.68
CA ASN A 95 10.59 33.59 10.62
C ASN A 95 10.01 34.93 10.09
N ASN A 96 8.85 34.88 9.41
CA ASN A 96 8.24 36.04 8.73
C ASN A 96 9.15 36.74 7.69
N GLY A 97 10.10 36.00 7.11
CA GLY A 97 11.12 36.50 6.20
C GLY A 97 12.26 37.28 6.88
N ASP A 98 12.34 37.28 8.21
CA ASP A 98 13.44 37.92 8.93
C ASP A 98 14.58 36.95 9.16
N ASP A 99 15.64 37.11 8.37
CA ASP A 99 16.89 36.37 8.46
C ASP A 99 18.05 37.20 9.01
N SER A 100 17.78 38.41 9.52
CA SER A 100 18.80 39.35 10.01
C SER A 100 19.66 38.77 11.14
N GLY A 101 19.10 37.87 11.94
CA GLY A 101 19.81 37.12 12.98
C GLY A 101 20.92 36.25 12.38
N PHE A 102 20.63 35.54 11.29
CA PHE A 102 21.61 34.74 10.56
C PHE A 102 22.66 35.61 9.87
N GLU A 103 22.25 36.70 9.21
CA GLU A 103 23.19 37.63 8.58
C GLU A 103 24.21 38.19 9.58
N SER A 104 23.73 38.62 10.75
CA SER A 104 24.58 39.18 11.80
C SER A 104 25.56 38.15 12.36
N LEU A 105 25.08 36.93 12.70
CA LEU A 105 25.93 35.91 13.30
C LEU A 105 26.94 35.35 12.27
N ALA A 106 26.51 35.16 11.03
CA ALA A 106 27.37 34.60 9.98
C ALA A 106 28.44 35.60 9.54
N GLY A 107 28.15 36.90 9.58
CA GLY A 107 29.08 37.97 9.22
C GLY A 107 30.26 38.18 10.17
N ASN A 108 30.23 37.60 11.38
CA ASN A 108 31.26 37.81 12.39
C ASN A 108 31.90 36.49 12.87
N SER A 109 33.22 36.37 12.79
CA SER A 109 33.94 35.14 13.15
C SER A 109 33.79 34.71 14.61
N SER A 110 33.70 35.68 15.54
CA SER A 110 33.47 35.39 16.96
C SER A 110 32.05 34.89 17.18
N TYR A 111 31.06 35.47 16.48
CA TYR A 111 29.66 35.03 16.58
C TYR A 111 29.45 33.66 15.94
N ARG A 112 30.11 33.34 14.82
CA ARG A 112 30.11 31.97 14.27
C ARG A 112 30.68 30.94 15.26
N THR A 113 31.70 31.32 16.03
CA THR A 113 32.29 30.47 17.07
C THR A 113 31.36 30.26 18.25
N ASN A 114 30.71 31.34 18.71
CA ASN A 114 29.67 31.25 19.73
C ASN A 114 28.50 30.39 19.26
N PHE A 115 28.07 30.55 18.01
CA PHE A 115 26.97 29.80 17.42
C PHE A 115 27.30 28.32 17.35
N THR A 116 28.47 27.98 16.80
CA THR A 116 28.95 26.60 16.74
C THR A 116 28.98 25.97 18.14
N THR A 117 29.49 26.70 19.14
CA THR A 117 29.52 26.22 20.53
C THR A 117 28.11 26.00 21.08
N SER A 118 27.19 26.94 20.83
CA SER A 118 25.79 26.85 21.28
C SER A 118 25.07 25.67 20.64
N VAL A 119 25.27 25.43 19.34
CA VAL A 119 24.72 24.27 18.62
C VAL A 119 25.27 22.97 19.18
N MET A 120 26.59 22.86 19.38
CA MET A 120 27.19 21.65 19.96
C MET A 120 26.68 21.37 21.37
N ASN A 121 26.53 22.40 22.20
CA ASN A 121 25.97 22.26 23.54
C ASN A 121 24.51 21.79 23.49
N PHE A 122 23.71 22.34 22.59
CA PHE A 122 22.30 21.96 22.42
C PHE A 122 22.17 20.51 21.92
N VAL A 123 22.97 20.13 20.90
CA VAL A 123 23.02 18.76 20.38
C VAL A 123 23.38 17.76 21.48
N ASN A 124 24.37 18.08 22.31
CA ASN A 124 24.78 17.21 23.41
C ASN A 124 23.75 17.18 24.55
N GLN A 125 23.15 18.33 24.90
CA GLN A 125 22.14 18.43 25.96
C GLN A 125 20.92 17.55 25.70
N TYR A 126 20.45 17.53 24.45
CA TYR A 126 19.24 16.78 24.06
C TYR A 126 19.55 15.42 23.41
N ASN A 127 20.81 14.99 23.40
CA ASN A 127 21.26 13.76 22.74
C ASN A 127 20.81 13.68 21.28
N LEU A 128 20.97 14.77 20.52
CA LEU A 128 20.59 14.83 19.11
C LEU A 128 21.66 14.18 18.23
N ASP A 129 21.27 13.74 17.04
CA ASP A 129 22.16 13.15 16.03
C ASP A 129 22.81 14.20 15.13
N GLY A 130 22.41 15.46 15.23
CA GLY A 130 22.95 16.54 14.42
C GLY A 130 22.16 17.83 14.47
N ALA A 131 22.48 18.73 13.55
CA ALA A 131 21.79 20.00 13.36
C ALA A 131 21.45 20.20 11.88
N ASP A 132 20.28 20.79 11.64
CA ASP A 132 19.76 21.20 10.35
C ASP A 132 19.70 22.73 10.33
N ILE A 133 20.34 23.37 9.36
CA ILE A 133 20.31 24.83 9.21
C ILE A 133 19.25 25.19 8.18
N ASP A 134 18.17 25.82 8.63
CA ASP A 134 17.07 26.28 7.79
C ASP A 134 17.09 27.82 7.72
N TRP A 135 18.13 28.35 7.07
CA TRP A 135 18.22 29.78 6.78
C TRP A 135 17.53 30.06 5.46
N GLU A 136 16.42 30.80 5.53
CA GLU A 136 15.60 31.20 4.38
C GLU A 136 15.72 32.71 4.04
N TYR A 137 16.61 33.17 3.15
CA TYR A 137 17.70 32.42 2.51
C TYR A 137 18.96 33.30 2.45
N PRO A 138 20.17 32.73 2.57
CA PRO A 138 21.39 33.51 2.39
C PRO A 138 21.43 34.10 0.98
N ASP A 139 21.82 35.37 0.89
CA ASP A 139 21.92 36.12 -0.36
C ASP A 139 23.25 35.87 -1.10
N PRO A 140 23.30 36.05 -2.44
CA PRO A 140 24.56 36.07 -3.17
C PRO A 140 25.54 37.14 -2.65
N GLY A 141 26.85 36.88 -2.80
CA GLY A 141 27.90 37.83 -2.42
C GLY A 141 28.40 37.62 -1.00
N ALA A 142 28.34 38.66 -0.16
CA ALA A 142 28.90 38.62 1.19
C ALA A 142 28.20 37.58 2.08
N SER A 143 26.86 37.53 2.02
CA SER A 143 26.04 36.55 2.76
C SER A 143 26.42 35.11 2.40
N ALA A 144 26.55 34.79 1.10
CA ALA A 144 27.02 33.48 0.65
C ALA A 144 28.39 33.06 1.21
N ASN A 145 29.34 33.99 1.28
CA ASN A 145 30.67 33.73 1.84
C ASN A 145 30.59 33.48 3.36
N ASN A 146 29.75 34.26 4.04
CA ASN A 146 29.49 34.13 5.48
C ASN A 146 28.81 32.79 5.81
N TYR A 147 27.80 32.41 5.02
CA TYR A 147 27.12 31.12 5.11
C TYR A 147 28.12 29.97 4.91
N THR A 148 28.98 30.05 3.89
CA THR A 148 30.01 29.03 3.63
C THR A 148 30.96 28.88 4.82
N ALA A 149 31.42 29.99 5.40
CA ALA A 149 32.29 29.98 6.57
C ALA A 149 31.61 29.38 7.82
N LEU A 150 30.33 29.71 8.03
CA LEU A 150 29.50 29.15 9.09
C LEU A 150 29.33 27.63 8.94
N MET A 151 28.90 27.17 7.76
CA MET A 151 28.69 25.75 7.48
C MET A 151 29.99 24.93 7.61
N THR A 152 31.13 25.50 7.19
CA THR A 152 32.44 24.84 7.36
C THR A 152 32.81 24.66 8.84
N GLN A 153 32.54 25.68 9.67
CA GLN A 153 32.84 25.62 11.10
C GLN A 153 31.92 24.62 11.83
N LEU A 154 30.62 24.61 11.49
CA LEU A 154 29.66 23.65 12.01
C LEU A 154 30.01 22.22 11.61
N ALA A 155 30.34 21.98 10.33
CA ALA A 155 30.70 20.66 9.83
C ALA A 155 31.90 20.10 10.59
N THR A 156 32.95 20.91 10.75
CA THR A 156 34.15 20.52 11.52
C THR A 156 33.79 20.09 12.94
N ALA A 157 32.94 20.84 13.64
CA ALA A 157 32.58 20.55 15.02
C ALA A 157 31.64 19.34 15.17
N LEU A 158 30.60 19.25 14.33
CA LEU A 158 29.61 18.18 14.37
C LEU A 158 30.21 16.85 13.92
N HIS A 159 30.91 16.82 12.79
CA HIS A 159 31.51 15.59 12.26
C HIS A 159 32.61 15.03 13.17
N ALA A 160 33.34 15.89 13.90
CA ALA A 160 34.30 15.45 14.91
C ALA A 160 33.65 14.63 16.06
N GLN A 161 32.35 14.77 16.28
CA GLN A 161 31.56 14.00 17.25
C GLN A 161 30.65 12.96 16.57
N GLY A 162 30.84 12.69 15.28
CA GLY A 162 30.00 11.77 14.50
C GLY A 162 28.55 12.25 14.33
N LYS A 163 28.31 13.56 14.51
CA LYS A 163 26.99 14.20 14.35
C LYS A 163 26.81 14.71 12.94
N LEU A 164 25.57 14.77 12.47
CA LEU A 164 25.19 15.20 11.13
C LEU A 164 25.07 16.72 11.03
N LEU A 165 25.40 17.27 9.86
CA LEU A 165 25.05 18.64 9.46
C LEU A 165 24.21 18.60 8.17
N THR A 166 23.01 19.13 8.24
CA THR A 166 22.11 19.25 7.08
C THR A 166 21.66 20.69 6.91
N ALA A 167 21.00 20.99 5.81
CA ALA A 167 20.34 22.28 5.63
C ALA A 167 19.11 22.15 4.74
N ALA A 168 18.08 22.92 5.04
CA ALA A 168 16.96 23.16 4.15
C ALA A 168 17.28 24.33 3.21
N VAL A 169 16.94 24.17 1.94
CA VAL A 169 17.26 25.15 0.89
C VAL A 169 16.09 25.29 -0.07
N VAL A 170 15.97 26.47 -0.68
CA VAL A 170 14.96 26.74 -1.72
C VAL A 170 15.03 25.71 -2.85
N GLY A 171 13.87 25.34 -3.42
CA GLY A 171 13.82 24.40 -4.55
C GLY A 171 14.67 24.84 -5.76
N THR A 172 14.64 26.13 -6.10
CA THR A 172 15.41 26.74 -7.20
C THR A 172 15.81 28.17 -6.87
N GLY A 173 16.92 28.68 -7.44
CA GLY A 173 17.35 30.08 -7.20
C GLY A 173 18.07 30.29 -5.86
N GLY A 174 18.83 29.28 -5.40
CA GLY A 174 19.56 29.29 -4.14
C GLY A 174 21.02 29.72 -4.31
N GLU A 175 21.31 30.75 -5.11
CA GLU A 175 22.68 31.17 -5.45
C GLU A 175 23.52 31.58 -4.24
N GLY A 176 22.90 32.02 -3.13
CA GLY A 176 23.61 32.33 -1.89
C GLY A 176 24.12 31.10 -1.12
N VAL A 177 23.68 29.89 -1.48
CA VAL A 177 24.32 28.64 -1.02
C VAL A 177 25.43 28.28 -1.99
N SER A 178 26.68 28.58 -1.66
CA SER A 178 27.85 28.22 -2.49
C SER A 178 28.00 26.70 -2.64
N SER A 179 28.47 26.23 -3.80
CA SER A 179 28.78 24.81 -4.03
C SER A 179 29.87 24.27 -3.09
N ALA A 180 30.69 25.15 -2.50
CA ALA A 180 31.63 24.80 -1.45
C ALA A 180 30.96 24.17 -0.21
N VAL A 181 29.67 24.47 0.02
CA VAL A 181 28.88 23.88 1.12
C VAL A 181 28.55 22.42 0.87
N PHE A 182 28.52 21.95 -0.39
CA PHE A 182 28.08 20.58 -0.72
C PHE A 182 29.00 19.49 -0.15
N SER A 183 30.27 19.81 0.10
CA SER A 183 31.21 18.93 0.80
C SER A 183 31.08 19.00 2.32
N GLN A 184 30.50 20.06 2.87
CA GLN A 184 30.35 20.30 4.31
C GLN A 184 29.10 19.64 4.89
N VAL A 185 28.03 19.51 4.11
CA VAL A 185 26.76 18.92 4.58
C VAL A 185 26.68 17.43 4.29
N ASP A 186 25.95 16.69 5.12
CA ASP A 186 25.58 15.30 4.87
C ASP A 186 24.55 15.20 3.74
N PHE A 187 23.58 16.12 3.70
CA PHE A 187 22.62 16.29 2.61
C PHE A 187 21.90 17.65 2.69
N LEU A 188 21.28 18.06 1.58
CA LEU A 188 20.39 19.22 1.50
C LEU A 188 18.94 18.77 1.30
N ASN A 189 18.03 19.35 2.09
CA ASN A 189 16.59 19.19 1.99
C ASN A 189 16.04 20.28 1.07
N LEU A 190 15.62 19.90 -0.15
CA LEU A 190 15.11 20.84 -1.15
C LEU A 190 13.65 21.15 -0.87
N MET A 191 13.32 22.38 -0.49
CA MET A 191 11.94 22.83 -0.30
C MET A 191 11.23 23.05 -1.64
N ALA A 192 10.93 21.95 -2.33
CA ALA A 192 10.28 21.91 -3.64
C ALA A 192 8.75 22.05 -3.53
N TYR A 193 8.33 23.01 -2.72
CA TYR A 193 6.96 23.44 -2.50
C TYR A 193 6.93 24.96 -2.35
N ASP A 194 5.74 25.53 -2.22
CA ASP A 194 5.54 26.98 -2.05
C ASP A 194 5.97 27.85 -3.23
N TYR A 195 6.08 27.23 -4.41
CA TYR A 195 6.43 27.93 -5.65
C TYR A 195 5.44 29.05 -6.02
N ASN A 196 4.15 28.83 -5.74
CA ASN A 196 3.07 29.79 -5.95
C ASN A 196 1.89 29.44 -5.03
N ASN A 197 0.69 29.93 -5.33
CA ASN A 197 -0.53 29.57 -4.60
C ASN A 197 -1.08 28.20 -5.04
N TYR A 198 -1.75 28.11 -6.19
CA TYR A 198 -2.52 26.90 -6.51
C TYR A 198 -1.65 25.70 -6.91
N ASP A 199 -0.62 25.91 -7.72
CA ASP A 199 0.30 24.87 -8.20
C ASP A 199 1.61 24.89 -7.39
N HIS A 200 1.52 25.03 -6.06
CA HIS A 200 2.67 25.33 -5.21
C HIS A 200 3.72 24.22 -5.14
N SER A 201 3.34 22.98 -5.43
CA SER A 201 4.25 21.83 -5.40
C SER A 201 3.92 20.82 -6.50
N THR A 202 4.09 21.22 -7.76
CA THR A 202 3.91 20.29 -8.90
C THR A 202 5.05 19.28 -9.01
N TYR A 203 4.81 18.15 -9.69
CA TYR A 203 5.88 17.24 -10.10
C TYR A 203 6.96 17.94 -10.95
N ALA A 204 6.55 18.87 -11.82
CA ALA A 204 7.46 19.65 -12.65
C ALA A 204 8.42 20.49 -11.79
N TYR A 205 7.92 21.16 -10.76
CA TYR A 205 8.76 21.93 -9.84
C TYR A 205 9.70 21.05 -9.02
N ALA A 206 9.24 19.87 -8.58
CA ALA A 206 10.09 18.88 -7.93
C ALA A 206 11.25 18.42 -8.83
N SER A 207 10.96 18.07 -10.09
CA SER A 207 11.98 17.67 -11.07
C SER A 207 12.95 18.80 -11.40
N GLN A 208 12.44 20.03 -11.53
CA GLN A 208 13.27 21.22 -11.73
C GLN A 208 14.20 21.46 -10.54
N SER A 209 13.71 21.29 -9.31
CA SER A 209 14.48 21.51 -8.09
C SER A 209 15.66 20.55 -7.98
N ILE A 210 15.42 19.25 -8.17
CA ILE A 210 16.50 18.24 -8.22
C ILE A 210 17.52 18.57 -9.32
N SER A 211 17.02 18.91 -10.51
CA SER A 211 17.88 19.21 -11.66
C SER A 211 18.73 20.46 -11.42
N TYR A 212 18.18 21.49 -10.79
CA TYR A 212 18.88 22.72 -10.45
C TYR A 212 20.05 22.44 -9.50
N TRP A 213 19.79 21.79 -8.36
CA TRP A 213 20.84 21.54 -7.37
C TRP A 213 21.92 20.56 -7.86
N LYS A 214 21.52 19.49 -8.57
CA LYS A 214 22.49 18.57 -9.21
C LYS A 214 23.29 19.26 -10.30
N GLY A 215 22.66 20.14 -11.09
CA GLY A 215 23.34 20.94 -12.10
C GLY A 215 24.38 21.90 -11.53
N ARG A 216 24.23 22.30 -10.27
CA ARG A 216 25.23 23.07 -9.51
C ARG A 216 26.34 22.21 -8.90
N GLY A 217 26.24 20.89 -9.01
CA GLY A 217 27.24 19.94 -8.52
C GLY A 217 26.89 19.24 -7.21
N LEU A 218 25.66 19.37 -6.68
CA LEU A 218 25.24 18.60 -5.51
C LEU A 218 25.17 17.11 -5.85
N PRO A 219 25.87 16.22 -5.13
CA PRO A 219 25.78 14.79 -5.38
C PRO A 219 24.35 14.24 -5.17
N ALA A 220 23.95 13.28 -6.00
CA ALA A 220 22.60 12.70 -5.93
C ALA A 220 22.26 12.14 -4.55
N ASN A 221 23.19 11.41 -3.91
CA ASN A 221 23.01 10.84 -2.58
C ASN A 221 22.86 11.89 -1.45
N LYS A 222 23.20 13.16 -1.74
CA LYS A 222 23.03 14.33 -0.87
C LYS A 222 21.83 15.21 -1.25
N THR A 223 21.09 14.86 -2.30
CA THR A 223 19.91 15.60 -2.77
C THR A 223 18.64 14.97 -2.21
N VAL A 224 17.95 15.64 -1.27
CA VAL A 224 16.71 15.16 -0.66
C VAL A 224 15.54 16.02 -1.12
N LEU A 225 14.52 15.42 -1.75
CA LEU A 225 13.37 16.16 -2.30
C LEU A 225 12.32 16.44 -1.23
N GLY A 226 11.93 17.70 -1.04
CA GLY A 226 10.84 18.09 -0.14
C GLY A 226 9.45 18.00 -0.76
N VAL A 227 8.46 17.57 0.04
CA VAL A 227 7.03 17.52 -0.32
C VAL A 227 6.15 18.13 0.79
N PRO A 228 5.05 18.82 0.45
CA PRO A 228 4.15 19.43 1.43
C PRO A 228 3.03 18.47 1.84
N PHE A 229 2.72 18.44 3.13
CA PHE A 229 1.55 17.76 3.71
C PHE A 229 0.42 18.76 4.01
N TYR A 230 0.35 19.86 3.27
CA TYR A 230 -0.69 20.88 3.31
C TYR A 230 -1.04 21.34 1.90
N GLY A 231 -2.10 22.14 1.80
CA GLY A 231 -2.46 22.83 0.57
C GLY A 231 -2.32 24.34 0.63
N ARG A 232 -2.10 24.96 -0.53
CA ARG A 232 -2.10 26.41 -0.76
C ARG A 232 -3.29 26.83 -1.62
N PRO A 233 -3.79 28.07 -1.48
CA PRO A 233 -3.33 29.13 -0.58
C PRO A 233 -3.91 29.03 0.85
N SER A 234 -4.71 28.02 1.15
CA SER A 234 -5.44 27.91 2.43
C SER A 234 -4.56 27.65 3.65
N TRP A 235 -3.40 27.02 3.47
CA TRP A 235 -2.55 26.46 4.53
C TRP A 235 -3.22 25.35 5.34
N GLU A 236 -4.32 24.78 4.86
CA GLU A 236 -4.96 23.63 5.49
C GLU A 236 -4.07 22.40 5.39
N SER A 237 -4.02 21.62 6.47
CA SER A 237 -3.35 20.33 6.47
C SER A 237 -3.99 19.38 5.46
N TYR A 238 -3.20 18.46 4.93
CA TYR A 238 -3.70 17.40 4.07
C TYR A 238 -4.80 16.61 4.79
N ALA A 239 -4.61 16.27 6.07
CA ALA A 239 -5.64 15.63 6.88
C ALA A 239 -6.97 16.41 6.92
N ALA A 240 -6.92 17.73 7.08
CA ALA A 240 -8.12 18.57 7.10
C ALA A 240 -8.81 18.61 5.72
N LEU A 241 -8.04 18.66 4.64
CA LEU A 241 -8.58 18.58 3.28
C LEU A 241 -9.29 17.25 3.04
N ILE A 242 -8.70 16.12 3.43
CA ILE A 242 -9.32 14.80 3.33
C ILE A 242 -10.58 14.70 4.19
N ALA A 243 -10.54 15.23 5.42
CA ALA A 243 -11.70 15.25 6.31
C ALA A 243 -12.89 16.06 5.73
N ARG A 244 -12.61 17.05 4.87
CA ARG A 244 -13.62 17.82 4.13
C ARG A 244 -14.14 17.14 2.87
N GLY A 245 -13.61 15.97 2.51
CA GLY A 245 -13.98 15.22 1.32
C GLY A 245 -13.13 15.52 0.08
N ALA A 246 -11.95 16.12 0.25
CA ALA A 246 -10.96 16.13 -0.81
C ALA A 246 -10.56 14.70 -1.18
N SER A 247 -10.39 14.43 -2.48
CA SER A 247 -9.95 13.11 -2.93
C SER A 247 -8.48 12.88 -2.55
N PRO A 248 -8.13 11.77 -1.87
CA PRO A 248 -6.73 11.49 -1.52
C PRO A 248 -5.82 11.26 -2.73
N TYR A 249 -6.39 11.11 -3.93
CA TYR A 249 -5.67 10.87 -5.19
C TYR A 249 -5.67 12.08 -6.14
N SER A 250 -6.21 13.23 -5.70
CA SER A 250 -6.18 14.50 -6.42
C SER A 250 -5.09 15.41 -5.86
N ASP A 251 -4.72 16.44 -6.61
CA ASP A 251 -3.83 17.52 -6.16
C ASP A 251 -4.60 18.82 -5.92
N THR A 252 -5.92 18.81 -6.08
CA THR A 252 -6.74 20.02 -5.97
C THR A 252 -8.09 19.72 -5.34
N TYR A 253 -8.59 20.69 -4.57
CA TYR A 253 -9.92 20.66 -3.95
C TYR A 253 -10.36 22.08 -3.59
N SER A 254 -11.52 22.51 -4.11
CA SER A 254 -12.14 23.81 -3.76
C SER A 254 -11.21 25.02 -3.82
N GLY A 255 -10.35 25.11 -4.85
CA GLY A 255 -9.42 26.22 -5.02
C GLY A 255 -8.14 26.12 -4.19
N VAL A 256 -7.95 25.02 -3.46
CA VAL A 256 -6.71 24.67 -2.76
C VAL A 256 -5.97 23.60 -3.58
N GLY A 257 -4.71 23.84 -3.87
CA GLY A 257 -3.81 22.83 -4.40
C GLY A 257 -2.96 22.20 -3.30
N TYR A 258 -2.83 20.88 -3.32
CA TYR A 258 -2.07 20.04 -2.39
C TYR A 258 -1.41 18.90 -3.19
N ASN A 259 -0.74 17.96 -2.53
CA ASN A 259 -0.28 16.73 -3.19
C ASN A 259 -1.03 15.53 -2.63
N GLY A 260 -1.76 14.83 -3.50
CA GLY A 260 -2.37 13.54 -3.17
C GLY A 260 -1.39 12.38 -3.25
N ILE A 261 -1.85 11.20 -2.85
CA ILE A 261 -1.09 9.94 -2.83
C ILE A 261 -0.40 9.67 -4.17
N THR A 262 -1.10 9.88 -5.29
CA THR A 262 -0.55 9.65 -6.63
C THR A 262 0.70 10.50 -6.88
N THR A 263 0.61 11.80 -6.62
CA THR A 263 1.70 12.74 -6.84
C THR A 263 2.84 12.54 -5.84
N ILE A 264 2.51 12.22 -4.58
CA ILE A 264 3.51 11.89 -3.56
C ILE A 264 4.32 10.65 -3.97
N LYS A 265 3.67 9.59 -4.47
CA LYS A 265 4.38 8.40 -4.97
C LYS A 265 5.24 8.72 -6.17
N SER A 266 4.72 9.44 -7.17
CA SER A 266 5.52 9.86 -8.33
C SER A 266 6.72 10.73 -7.95
N LYS A 267 6.59 11.59 -6.94
CA LYS A 267 7.73 12.36 -6.41
C LYS A 267 8.71 11.51 -5.62
N THR A 268 8.22 10.48 -4.93
CA THR A 268 9.08 9.50 -4.24
C THR A 268 9.89 8.70 -5.25
N ASP A 269 9.28 8.26 -6.35
CA ASP A 269 9.95 7.66 -7.50
C ASP A 269 11.06 8.56 -8.05
N LEU A 270 10.72 9.83 -8.31
CA LEU A 270 11.67 10.82 -8.79
C LEU A 270 12.84 11.00 -7.82
N ALA A 271 12.55 11.10 -6.52
CA ALA A 271 13.55 11.24 -5.47
C ALA A 271 14.45 10.00 -5.38
N TRP A 272 13.88 8.80 -5.54
CA TRP A 272 14.62 7.54 -5.58
C TRP A 272 15.55 7.45 -6.78
N ASP A 273 15.03 7.74 -7.98
CA ASP A 273 15.77 7.57 -9.22
C ASP A 273 16.86 8.65 -9.39
N GLN A 274 16.65 9.84 -8.84
CA GLN A 274 17.51 11.00 -9.11
C GLN A 274 18.19 11.63 -7.88
N GLY A 275 17.78 11.28 -6.67
CA GLY A 275 18.27 11.82 -5.41
C GLY A 275 18.70 10.75 -4.42
N GLY A 276 18.72 11.13 -3.14
CA GLY A 276 19.15 10.28 -2.02
C GLY A 276 18.17 10.26 -0.86
N GLY A 277 16.98 10.83 -1.03
CA GLY A 277 15.91 10.83 -0.04
C GLY A 277 14.73 11.71 -0.40
N ILE A 278 13.70 11.63 0.43
CA ILE A 278 12.51 12.47 0.44
C ILE A 278 12.29 13.06 1.83
N MET A 279 11.82 14.30 1.87
CA MET A 279 11.56 15.06 3.09
C MET A 279 10.12 15.58 3.06
N MET A 280 9.43 15.63 4.21
CA MET A 280 8.07 16.19 4.30
C MET A 280 7.93 17.32 5.32
N TRP A 281 7.22 18.38 4.90
CA TRP A 281 6.71 19.45 5.76
C TRP A 281 5.18 19.38 5.84
N GLU A 282 4.58 18.94 6.95
CA GLU A 282 5.21 18.34 8.12
C GLU A 282 4.37 17.19 8.69
N LEU A 283 4.97 16.36 9.55
CA LEU A 283 4.42 15.07 9.97
C LEU A 283 3.02 15.14 10.57
N SER A 284 2.72 16.19 11.34
CA SER A 284 1.45 16.34 12.04
C SER A 284 0.26 16.70 11.13
N GLN A 285 0.54 17.01 9.87
CA GLN A 285 -0.48 17.35 8.88
C GLN A 285 -0.90 16.17 8.00
N ASP A 286 -0.26 15.01 8.19
CA ASP A 286 -0.62 13.78 7.47
C ASP A 286 -2.00 13.26 7.89
N ALA A 287 -2.69 12.60 6.96
CA ALA A 287 -3.87 11.80 7.28
C ALA A 287 -3.43 10.46 7.91
N VAL A 288 -4.38 9.77 8.56
CA VAL A 288 -4.13 8.45 9.16
C VAL A 288 -4.64 7.30 8.27
N GLY A 289 -4.17 6.08 8.54
CA GLY A 289 -4.64 4.87 7.87
C GLY A 289 -4.33 4.86 6.36
N THR A 290 -5.30 4.42 5.55
CA THR A 290 -5.12 4.23 4.09
C THR A 290 -4.87 5.52 3.32
N TYR A 291 -5.09 6.69 3.94
CA TYR A 291 -4.88 7.99 3.30
C TYR A 291 -3.57 8.66 3.71
N SER A 292 -2.76 8.05 4.56
CA SER A 292 -1.46 8.61 4.98
C SER A 292 -0.50 8.76 3.80
N LEU A 293 -0.01 9.99 3.58
CA LEU A 293 1.03 10.31 2.62
C LEU A 293 2.39 9.74 3.05
N LEU A 294 2.70 9.70 4.34
CA LEU A 294 3.91 9.03 4.83
C LEU A 294 3.89 7.53 4.53
N SER A 295 2.72 6.89 4.65
CA SER A 295 2.54 5.49 4.26
C SER A 295 2.73 5.31 2.76
N ALA A 296 2.18 6.21 1.94
CA ALA A 296 2.37 6.17 0.49
C ALA A 296 3.85 6.29 0.09
N ILE A 297 4.62 7.14 0.77
CA ILE A 297 6.07 7.27 0.58
C ILE A 297 6.78 5.99 0.97
N HIS A 298 6.48 5.45 2.15
CA HIS A 298 7.10 4.21 2.64
C HIS A 298 6.86 3.04 1.68
N ASP A 299 5.62 2.85 1.23
CA ASP A 299 5.27 1.78 0.31
C ASP A 299 6.06 1.89 -1.00
N GLU A 300 6.21 3.10 -1.54
CA GLU A 300 6.98 3.34 -2.76
C GLU A 300 8.48 3.09 -2.54
N VAL A 301 9.05 3.55 -1.42
CA VAL A 301 10.45 3.28 -1.05
C VAL A 301 10.72 1.77 -0.94
N VAL A 302 9.79 1.00 -0.35
CA VAL A 302 9.90 -0.45 -0.26
C VAL A 302 9.89 -1.09 -1.65
N ILE A 303 8.95 -0.70 -2.51
CA ILE A 303 8.86 -1.20 -3.90
C ILE A 303 10.18 -0.94 -4.65
N LYS A 304 10.72 0.28 -4.54
CA LYS A 304 11.91 0.72 -5.28
C LYS A 304 13.22 0.14 -4.75
N GLY A 305 13.28 -0.21 -3.47
CA GLY A 305 14.41 -0.86 -2.82
C GLY A 305 14.68 -2.30 -3.27
N GLY A 306 14.00 -2.81 -4.31
CA GLY A 306 14.04 -4.22 -4.69
C GLY A 306 13.22 -5.11 -3.75
N GLY A 307 12.49 -4.51 -2.80
CA GLY A 307 11.46 -5.15 -2.01
C GLY A 307 10.22 -5.39 -2.85
N ASN A 308 10.31 -6.23 -3.88
CA ASN A 308 9.12 -6.71 -4.59
C ASN A 308 8.48 -7.89 -3.84
N GLY A 309 8.14 -7.59 -2.60
CA GLY A 309 7.35 -8.38 -1.70
C GLY A 309 7.10 -7.46 -0.52
N GLY A 310 5.89 -6.87 -0.45
CA GLY A 310 5.38 -6.61 0.89
C GLY A 310 5.58 -7.87 1.72
N ASN A 311 5.96 -7.70 2.99
CA ASN A 311 6.21 -8.78 3.95
C ASN A 311 5.55 -10.11 3.54
N LYS A 312 6.34 -11.09 3.12
CA LYS A 312 5.78 -12.35 2.62
C LYS A 312 5.31 -13.13 3.82
N ALA A 313 3.99 -13.14 4.02
CA ALA A 313 3.36 -13.81 5.15
C ALA A 313 3.96 -15.21 5.40
N PRO A 314 4.18 -15.58 6.66
CA PRO A 314 4.90 -16.80 7.02
C PRO A 314 4.18 -18.03 6.48
N VAL A 315 4.88 -19.14 6.30
CA VAL A 315 4.24 -20.43 6.03
C VAL A 315 4.05 -21.15 7.36
N VAL A 316 2.87 -21.72 7.60
CA VAL A 316 2.58 -22.52 8.79
C VAL A 316 1.73 -23.74 8.47
N ASN A 317 2.12 -24.88 9.05
CA ASN A 317 1.37 -26.14 8.96
C ASN A 317 1.43 -26.87 10.31
N ILE A 318 0.32 -27.49 10.72
CA ILE A 318 0.32 -28.44 11.83
C ILE A 318 1.05 -29.72 11.38
N THR A 319 2.05 -30.15 12.15
CA THR A 319 2.83 -31.39 11.91
C THR A 319 2.38 -32.56 12.78
N SER A 320 1.72 -32.29 13.90
CA SER A 320 1.03 -33.27 14.75
C SER A 320 -0.09 -32.56 15.51
N PRO A 321 -1.25 -33.20 15.73
CA PRO A 321 -1.63 -34.54 15.27
C PRO A 321 -1.84 -34.62 13.75
N ALA A 322 -1.81 -35.83 13.19
CA ALA A 322 -2.20 -36.07 11.80
C ALA A 322 -3.73 -35.91 11.63
N GLY A 323 -4.18 -35.58 10.41
CA GLY A 323 -5.61 -35.53 10.09
C GLY A 323 -6.29 -36.88 10.33
N GLY A 324 -7.39 -36.86 11.08
CA GLY A 324 -8.13 -38.05 11.49
C GLY A 324 -7.56 -38.76 12.73
N ALA A 325 -6.57 -38.19 13.42
CA ALA A 325 -6.03 -38.78 14.64
C ALA A 325 -7.13 -38.96 15.69
N ALA A 326 -7.14 -40.13 16.33
CA ALA A 326 -8.10 -40.52 17.34
C ALA A 326 -7.43 -40.58 18.72
N PHE A 327 -8.07 -39.97 19.72
CA PHE A 327 -7.67 -39.99 21.13
C PHE A 327 -8.82 -40.50 21.99
N ASN A 328 -8.57 -40.77 23.27
CA ASN A 328 -9.57 -41.21 24.23
C ASN A 328 -9.71 -40.16 25.34
N ALA A 329 -10.95 -39.72 25.62
CA ALA A 329 -11.23 -38.75 26.66
C ALA A 329 -10.97 -39.31 28.09
N PRO A 330 -10.49 -38.49 29.04
CA PRO A 330 -9.93 -37.17 28.82
C PRO A 330 -8.58 -37.28 28.10
N ALA A 331 -8.46 -36.60 26.96
CA ALA A 331 -7.24 -36.66 26.16
C ALA A 331 -6.29 -35.51 26.51
N SER A 332 -4.99 -35.78 26.34
CA SER A 332 -3.96 -34.76 26.24
C SER A 332 -3.43 -34.77 24.81
N VAL A 333 -3.77 -33.72 24.06
CA VAL A 333 -3.45 -33.59 22.63
C VAL A 333 -2.30 -32.60 22.48
N THR A 334 -1.12 -33.09 22.10
CA THR A 334 0.02 -32.23 21.76
C THR A 334 -0.06 -31.82 20.29
N ILE A 335 -0.18 -30.50 20.09
CA ILE A 335 -0.24 -29.86 18.77
C ILE A 335 1.14 -29.26 18.48
N THR A 336 1.78 -29.73 17.42
CA THR A 336 3.06 -29.17 16.93
C THR A 336 2.85 -28.55 15.56
N ALA A 337 3.55 -27.45 15.27
CA ALA A 337 3.52 -26.81 13.97
C ALA A 337 4.92 -26.53 13.44
N SER A 338 5.09 -26.68 12.12
CA SER A 338 6.21 -26.10 11.40
C SER A 338 5.81 -24.71 10.92
N ALA A 339 6.54 -23.69 11.33
CA ALA A 339 6.38 -22.33 10.81
C ALA A 339 7.74 -21.77 10.39
N SER A 340 7.78 -21.15 9.22
CA SER A 340 8.97 -20.52 8.67
C SER A 340 8.57 -19.29 7.87
N ASP A 341 9.39 -18.25 7.93
CA ASP A 341 9.14 -17.02 7.21
C ASP A 341 10.15 -16.87 6.05
N PRO A 342 9.71 -16.62 4.80
CA PRO A 342 10.61 -16.57 3.64
C PRO A 342 11.57 -15.37 3.62
N ASP A 343 11.23 -14.27 4.30
CA ASP A 343 11.95 -12.99 4.28
C ASP A 343 12.25 -12.42 5.66
N GLY A 344 11.95 -13.16 6.73
CA GLY A 344 12.16 -12.77 8.11
C GLY A 344 12.14 -13.94 9.10
N SER A 345 11.47 -13.72 10.23
CA SER A 345 11.36 -14.67 11.34
C SER A 345 9.93 -14.71 11.88
N VAL A 346 9.50 -15.88 12.33
CA VAL A 346 8.20 -16.06 12.99
C VAL A 346 8.32 -15.60 14.44
N THR A 347 7.49 -14.63 14.85
CA THR A 347 7.46 -14.10 16.24
C THR A 347 6.58 -14.95 17.16
N LYS A 348 5.50 -15.53 16.64
CA LYS A 348 4.64 -16.47 17.37
C LYS A 348 3.83 -17.38 16.47
N VAL A 349 3.42 -18.52 17.02
CA VAL A 349 2.41 -19.44 16.47
C VAL A 349 1.30 -19.61 17.48
N GLU A 350 0.08 -19.26 17.10
CA GLU A 350 -1.15 -19.41 17.89
C GLU A 350 -1.91 -20.66 17.44
N PHE A 351 -2.41 -21.48 18.37
CA PHE A 351 -3.14 -22.72 18.09
C PHE A 351 -4.63 -22.56 18.40
N TYR A 352 -5.50 -23.10 17.55
CA TYR A 352 -6.94 -22.92 17.62
C TYR A 352 -7.70 -24.24 17.51
N ASN A 353 -8.92 -24.27 18.09
CA ASN A 353 -9.98 -25.22 17.78
C ASN A 353 -11.18 -24.45 17.22
N GLY A 354 -11.47 -24.61 15.94
CA GLY A 354 -12.41 -23.73 15.22
C GLY A 354 -11.97 -22.27 15.33
N GLY A 355 -12.83 -21.41 15.89
CA GLY A 355 -12.52 -20.00 16.15
C GLY A 355 -11.90 -19.72 17.53
N VAL A 356 -11.81 -20.71 18.42
CA VAL A 356 -11.35 -20.52 19.80
C VAL A 356 -9.84 -20.74 19.90
N LYS A 357 -9.11 -19.74 20.40
CA LYS A 357 -7.66 -19.86 20.68
C LYS A 357 -7.44 -20.78 21.87
N LEU A 358 -6.62 -21.82 21.69
CA LEU A 358 -6.21 -22.75 22.74
C LEU A 358 -4.96 -22.26 23.47
N GLY A 359 -3.95 -21.80 22.72
CA GLY A 359 -2.67 -21.36 23.26
C GLY A 359 -1.72 -20.81 22.19
N GLU A 360 -0.47 -20.54 22.56
CA GLU A 360 0.55 -20.02 21.63
C GLU A 360 1.97 -20.47 22.03
N ALA A 361 2.89 -20.41 21.06
CA ALA A 361 4.32 -20.62 21.25
C ALA A 361 5.10 -19.49 20.55
N THR A 362 6.09 -18.92 21.23
CA THR A 362 6.90 -17.78 20.73
C THR A 362 8.30 -18.19 20.24
N SER A 363 8.63 -19.48 20.30
CA SER A 363 9.91 -20.00 19.81
C SER A 363 9.76 -21.42 19.25
N SER A 364 10.62 -21.76 18.29
CA SER A 364 10.70 -23.10 17.70
C SER A 364 11.43 -24.07 18.65
N PRO A 365 10.98 -25.33 18.82
CA PRO A 365 9.84 -25.97 18.15
C PRO A 365 8.48 -25.46 18.67
N TYR A 366 7.62 -25.04 17.75
CA TYR A 366 6.29 -24.53 18.10
C TYR A 366 5.38 -25.69 18.52
N SER A 367 5.03 -25.73 19.80
CA SER A 367 4.24 -26.81 20.40
C SER A 367 3.31 -26.29 21.49
N TYR A 368 2.11 -26.85 21.58
CA TYR A 368 1.14 -26.60 22.64
C TYR A 368 0.43 -27.90 23.02
N THR A 369 0.27 -28.18 24.32
CA THR A 369 -0.46 -29.36 24.80
C THR A 369 -1.83 -28.97 25.35
N TRP A 370 -2.88 -29.36 24.65
CA TRP A 370 -4.26 -29.19 25.07
C TRP A 370 -4.68 -30.37 25.96
N THR A 371 -4.97 -30.10 27.24
CA THR A 371 -5.25 -31.14 28.25
C THR A 371 -6.73 -31.23 28.59
N ASN A 372 -7.13 -32.37 29.17
CA ASN A 372 -8.51 -32.66 29.60
C ASN A 372 -9.54 -32.50 28.47
N VAL A 373 -9.16 -32.86 27.25
CA VAL A 373 -10.02 -32.74 26.09
C VAL A 373 -11.13 -33.80 26.18
N GLY A 374 -12.37 -33.33 26.19
CA GLY A 374 -13.57 -34.17 26.24
C GLY A 374 -13.82 -34.96 24.96
N ALA A 375 -14.83 -35.82 24.96
CA ALA A 375 -15.27 -36.50 23.76
C ALA A 375 -15.80 -35.50 22.73
N GLY A 376 -15.38 -35.61 21.47
CA GLY A 376 -15.84 -34.73 20.41
C GLY A 376 -14.98 -34.78 19.15
N ASN A 377 -15.52 -34.15 18.10
CA ASN A 377 -14.80 -33.88 16.87
C ASN A 377 -14.26 -32.46 16.94
N TYR A 378 -12.96 -32.28 16.70
CA TYR A 378 -12.29 -30.99 16.80
C TYR A 378 -11.58 -30.65 15.50
N THR A 379 -11.52 -29.35 15.19
CA THR A 379 -10.85 -28.84 13.99
C THR A 379 -9.72 -27.91 14.43
N LEU A 380 -8.49 -28.40 14.32
CA LEU A 380 -7.31 -27.68 14.77
C LEU A 380 -6.73 -26.83 13.64
N SER A 381 -6.24 -25.63 13.95
CA SER A 381 -5.43 -24.81 13.05
C SER A 381 -4.32 -24.08 13.80
N ALA A 382 -3.28 -23.69 13.09
CA ALA A 382 -2.18 -22.90 13.61
C ALA A 382 -2.07 -21.59 12.81
N LYS A 383 -1.88 -20.46 13.49
CA LYS A 383 -1.69 -19.14 12.90
C LYS A 383 -0.29 -18.63 13.25
N ALA A 384 0.57 -18.45 12.25
CA ALA A 384 1.88 -17.84 12.44
C ALA A 384 1.80 -16.32 12.23
N THR A 385 2.56 -15.57 13.01
CA THR A 385 2.81 -14.13 12.83
C THR A 385 4.30 -13.91 12.70
N ASP A 386 4.74 -13.09 11.74
CA ASP A 386 6.15 -12.78 11.52
C ASP A 386 6.62 -11.52 12.28
N ASN A 387 7.87 -11.10 12.07
CA ASN A 387 8.49 -9.92 12.68
C ASN A 387 8.09 -8.58 12.06
N ALA A 388 7.34 -8.59 10.96
CA ALA A 388 6.78 -7.42 10.31
C ALA A 388 5.23 -7.37 10.39
N GLY A 389 4.62 -8.30 11.13
CA GLY A 389 3.22 -8.34 11.50
C GLY A 389 2.27 -9.05 10.52
N ALA A 390 2.75 -9.67 9.43
CA ALA A 390 1.87 -10.47 8.57
C ALA A 390 1.57 -11.83 9.20
N VAL A 391 0.45 -12.40 8.77
CA VAL A 391 -0.13 -13.59 9.37
C VAL A 391 -0.57 -14.59 8.31
N THR A 392 -0.34 -15.86 8.59
CA THR A 392 -0.89 -16.98 7.81
C THR A 392 -1.53 -17.97 8.75
N THR A 393 -2.67 -18.53 8.35
CA THR A 393 -3.32 -19.63 9.08
C THR A 393 -3.18 -20.91 8.25
N SER A 394 -2.81 -22.01 8.90
CA SER A 394 -2.67 -23.32 8.26
C SER A 394 -4.02 -23.83 7.74
N SER A 395 -3.97 -24.86 6.90
CA SER A 395 -5.13 -25.73 6.71
C SER A 395 -5.58 -26.32 8.05
N THR A 396 -6.85 -26.74 8.11
CA THR A 396 -7.41 -27.35 9.31
C THR A 396 -7.05 -28.84 9.37
N VAL A 397 -6.80 -29.33 10.59
CA VAL A 397 -6.59 -30.75 10.92
C VAL A 397 -7.76 -31.20 11.77
N ALA A 398 -8.58 -32.11 11.24
CA ALA A 398 -9.64 -32.73 12.02
C ALA A 398 -9.06 -33.82 12.94
N ILE A 399 -9.48 -33.86 14.19
CA ILE A 399 -9.19 -34.97 15.11
C ILE A 399 -10.47 -35.42 15.79
N VAL A 400 -10.47 -36.66 16.27
CA VAL A 400 -11.54 -37.23 17.07
C VAL A 400 -10.98 -37.52 18.45
N VAL A 401 -11.61 -36.98 19.49
CA VAL A 401 -11.46 -37.53 20.82
C VAL A 401 -12.67 -38.42 21.04
N ASN A 402 -12.45 -39.72 20.95
CA ASN A 402 -13.48 -40.68 21.32
C ASN A 402 -13.78 -40.48 22.79
N GLY A 403 -15.06 -40.43 23.13
CA GLY A 403 -15.43 -40.72 24.50
C GLY A 403 -14.86 -42.09 24.86
N THR A 404 -14.29 -42.22 26.06
CA THR A 404 -14.12 -43.52 26.69
C THR A 404 -15.50 -44.06 27.06
N GLY A 405 -16.29 -44.35 26.02
CA GLY A 405 -17.51 -45.09 26.16
C GLY A 405 -17.12 -46.55 26.30
N GLY A 406 -17.17 -47.04 27.53
CA GLY A 406 -18.05 -48.19 27.71
C GLY A 406 -19.48 -47.76 27.34
N GLY A 407 -19.77 -47.67 26.03
CA GLY A 407 -21.11 -47.59 25.42
C GLY A 407 -21.97 -46.33 25.60
N ASN A 408 -21.99 -45.44 24.59
CA ASN A 408 -23.20 -44.83 24.01
C ASN A 408 -24.06 -43.82 24.85
N CYS A 409 -23.48 -42.69 25.31
CA CYS A 409 -24.17 -41.63 26.10
C CYS A 409 -24.17 -40.20 25.48
N ASP A 410 -24.10 -40.03 24.16
CA ASP A 410 -24.27 -38.74 23.47
C ASP A 410 -23.36 -37.57 23.93
N GLY A 411 -22.13 -37.87 24.36
CA GLY A 411 -21.14 -36.84 24.74
C GLY A 411 -21.44 -36.11 26.07
N ILE A 412 -22.42 -36.60 26.84
CA ILE A 412 -22.77 -36.04 28.15
C ILE A 412 -21.66 -36.37 29.16
N ALA A 413 -21.26 -35.38 29.95
CA ALA A 413 -20.18 -35.52 30.93
C ALA A 413 -20.55 -36.49 32.06
N ALA A 414 -19.57 -37.23 32.59
CA ALA A 414 -19.76 -38.06 33.77
C ALA A 414 -20.10 -37.22 35.00
N TRP A 415 -21.00 -37.72 35.85
CA TRP A 415 -21.31 -37.10 37.14
C TRP A 415 -20.06 -37.08 38.03
N SER A 416 -19.86 -35.97 38.74
CA SER A 416 -18.77 -35.75 39.68
C SER A 416 -19.32 -35.23 41.01
N ALA A 417 -18.89 -35.84 42.10
CA ALA A 417 -19.25 -35.46 43.46
C ALA A 417 -18.92 -34.00 43.80
N SER A 418 -17.86 -33.44 43.19
CA SER A 418 -17.42 -32.06 43.45
C SER A 418 -18.08 -31.01 42.56
N ALA A 419 -18.77 -31.43 41.49
CA ALA A 419 -19.37 -30.51 40.53
C ALA A 419 -20.76 -30.03 40.99
N VAL A 420 -21.08 -28.78 40.67
CA VAL A 420 -22.40 -28.19 40.89
C VAL A 420 -23.23 -28.34 39.63
N TYR A 421 -24.45 -28.82 39.75
CA TYR A 421 -25.40 -29.00 38.66
C TYR A 421 -26.63 -28.14 38.89
N THR A 422 -27.08 -27.42 37.86
CA THR A 422 -28.31 -26.62 37.88
C THR A 422 -29.40 -27.26 37.04
N ALA A 423 -30.63 -26.76 37.15
CA ALA A 423 -31.78 -27.30 36.43
C ALA A 423 -31.49 -27.52 34.93
N ASN A 424 -31.87 -28.69 34.42
CA ASN A 424 -31.70 -29.18 33.05
C ASN A 424 -30.28 -29.58 32.64
N MET A 425 -29.28 -29.51 33.53
CA MET A 425 -27.97 -30.10 33.24
C MET A 425 -28.03 -31.64 33.24
N GLN A 426 -27.36 -32.26 32.28
CA GLN A 426 -27.32 -33.71 32.14
C GLN A 426 -25.96 -34.29 32.54
N VAL A 427 -25.99 -35.48 33.13
CA VAL A 427 -24.79 -36.22 33.54
C VAL A 427 -24.93 -37.70 33.23
N VAL A 428 -23.80 -38.37 33.05
CA VAL A 428 -23.71 -39.83 32.94
C VAL A 428 -23.29 -40.41 34.28
N TYR A 429 -24.07 -41.36 34.80
CA TYR A 429 -23.69 -42.16 35.97
C TYR A 429 -24.16 -43.61 35.78
N ASN A 430 -23.31 -44.60 36.02
CA ASN A 430 -23.62 -46.03 35.83
C ASN A 430 -24.25 -46.36 34.45
N SER A 431 -23.68 -45.83 33.37
CA SER A 431 -24.18 -45.99 31.99
C SER A 431 -25.64 -45.57 31.82
N LYS A 432 -26.07 -44.54 32.56
CA LYS A 432 -27.40 -43.91 32.46
C LYS A 432 -27.25 -42.40 32.43
N ILE A 433 -28.14 -41.75 31.69
CA ILE A 433 -28.25 -40.30 31.62
C ILE A 433 -29.28 -39.83 32.64
N TYR A 434 -28.90 -38.85 33.45
CA TYR A 434 -29.76 -38.18 34.40
C TYR A 434 -29.76 -36.67 34.16
N THR A 435 -30.92 -36.03 34.37
CA THR A 435 -31.08 -34.58 34.30
C THR A 435 -31.33 -34.02 35.70
N ALA A 436 -30.60 -32.98 36.11
CA ALA A 436 -30.86 -32.28 37.37
C ALA A 436 -32.16 -31.47 37.26
N LYS A 437 -33.07 -31.63 38.22
CA LYS A 437 -34.35 -30.89 38.23
C LYS A 437 -34.21 -29.48 38.80
N TRP A 438 -33.24 -29.29 39.69
CA TRP A 438 -32.85 -28.02 40.31
C TRP A 438 -31.39 -28.12 40.76
N TRP A 439 -30.91 -27.13 41.51
CA TRP A 439 -29.53 -27.08 41.99
C TRP A 439 -29.17 -28.30 42.86
N THR A 440 -28.03 -28.95 42.58
CA THR A 440 -27.50 -30.07 43.37
C THR A 440 -25.97 -30.15 43.28
N GLN A 441 -25.32 -30.67 44.34
CA GLN A 441 -23.91 -31.00 44.39
C GLN A 441 -23.74 -32.24 45.29
N ASN A 442 -22.87 -33.18 44.90
CA ASN A 442 -22.55 -34.39 45.67
C ASN A 442 -23.72 -35.38 45.92
N GLU A 443 -24.94 -35.10 45.44
CA GLU A 443 -26.05 -36.07 45.50
C GLU A 443 -25.98 -37.01 44.29
N GLN A 444 -25.80 -38.31 44.56
CA GLN A 444 -25.51 -39.33 43.54
C GLN A 444 -26.77 -39.64 42.67
N PRO A 445 -26.65 -39.69 41.32
CA PRO A 445 -27.83 -39.73 40.44
C PRO A 445 -28.75 -40.95 40.54
N ASP A 446 -28.21 -42.14 40.76
CA ASP A 446 -29.01 -43.37 40.80
C ASP A 446 -29.74 -43.63 42.13
N THR A 447 -29.28 -43.01 43.22
CA THR A 447 -29.90 -43.10 44.56
C THR A 447 -30.83 -41.93 44.87
N HIS A 448 -30.74 -40.85 44.08
CA HIS A 448 -31.54 -39.62 44.25
C HIS A 448 -32.32 -39.29 42.97
N ALA A 449 -32.87 -40.31 42.31
CA ALA A 449 -33.77 -40.19 41.16
C ALA A 449 -35.19 -40.67 41.49
N GLY A 450 -36.21 -39.93 41.05
CA GLY A 450 -37.63 -40.24 41.28
C GLY A 450 -38.46 -39.02 41.67
N ASP A 451 -39.74 -39.22 41.98
CA ASP A 451 -40.64 -38.13 42.37
C ASP A 451 -40.17 -37.46 43.67
N GLY A 452 -40.07 -36.13 43.67
CA GLY A 452 -39.53 -35.34 44.78
C GLY A 452 -38.00 -35.35 44.95
N GLN A 453 -37.26 -36.12 44.14
CA GLN A 453 -35.79 -36.20 44.18
C GLN A 453 -35.11 -35.31 43.13
N VAL A 454 -33.83 -34.98 43.37
CA VAL A 454 -33.08 -33.95 42.62
C VAL A 454 -32.71 -34.38 41.19
N TRP A 455 -32.61 -35.69 40.91
CA TRP A 455 -32.34 -36.23 39.58
C TRP A 455 -33.59 -36.80 38.91
N LYS A 456 -33.64 -36.66 37.59
CA LYS A 456 -34.58 -37.34 36.70
C LYS A 456 -33.79 -38.31 35.84
N TYR A 457 -34.10 -39.61 35.91
CA TYR A 457 -33.56 -40.59 34.96
C TYR A 457 -34.14 -40.32 33.57
N GLU A 458 -33.29 -40.25 32.55
CA GLU A 458 -33.71 -40.05 31.16
C GLU A 458 -33.69 -41.36 30.38
N ARG A 459 -32.51 -41.99 30.28
CA ARG A 459 -32.31 -43.25 29.54
C ARG A 459 -31.01 -43.94 29.90
N ASN A 460 -30.90 -45.24 29.57
CA ASN A 460 -29.64 -45.95 29.57
C ASN A 460 -28.77 -45.47 28.40
N CYS A 461 -27.47 -45.38 28.64
CA CYS A 461 -26.49 -45.33 27.59
C CYS A 461 -26.44 -46.70 26.90
N GLY A 462 -26.57 -46.73 25.57
CA GLY A 462 -26.60 -48.00 24.83
C GLY A 462 -27.94 -48.38 24.21
N GLY A 463 -29.00 -47.63 24.44
CA GLY A 463 -30.28 -47.83 23.74
C GLY A 463 -30.22 -47.26 22.34
N THR A 464 -30.31 -48.10 21.31
CA THR A 464 -30.55 -47.66 19.93
C THR A 464 -31.84 -46.84 19.86
N ASN A 465 -31.75 -45.54 19.55
CA ASN A 465 -32.80 -44.90 18.76
C ASN A 465 -32.31 -44.91 17.30
N PRO A 466 -32.91 -45.73 16.42
CA PRO A 466 -32.53 -45.80 15.02
C PRO A 466 -33.07 -44.57 14.28
N GLY A 467 -32.30 -44.07 13.33
CA GLY A 467 -32.87 -43.43 12.14
C GLY A 467 -32.94 -41.91 12.14
N ASN A 468 -31.82 -41.23 12.35
CA ASN A 468 -31.60 -40.00 11.58
C ASN A 468 -30.35 -40.19 10.73
N THR A 469 -30.58 -40.47 9.46
CA THR A 469 -29.58 -40.73 8.45
C THR A 469 -29.28 -39.41 7.77
N SER A 470 -28.01 -39.05 7.63
CA SER A 470 -27.66 -37.77 7.00
C SER A 470 -28.31 -37.63 5.61
N PRO A 471 -28.79 -36.43 5.26
CA PRO A 471 -29.46 -36.22 3.99
C PRO A 471 -28.50 -36.44 2.81
N VAL A 472 -29.02 -36.69 1.62
CA VAL A 472 -28.22 -36.62 0.38
C VAL A 472 -28.43 -35.28 -0.30
N VAL A 473 -27.38 -34.72 -0.90
CA VAL A 473 -27.47 -33.46 -1.65
C VAL A 473 -26.54 -33.43 -2.85
N SER A 474 -27.05 -32.89 -3.96
CA SER A 474 -26.27 -32.64 -5.18
C SER A 474 -26.74 -31.35 -5.86
N ILE A 475 -25.82 -30.57 -6.40
CA ILE A 475 -26.15 -29.44 -7.28
C ILE A 475 -26.61 -30.01 -8.63
N THR A 476 -27.80 -29.60 -9.07
CA THR A 476 -28.42 -30.01 -10.34
C THR A 476 -28.24 -28.99 -11.46
N SER A 477 -28.02 -27.73 -11.11
CA SER A 477 -27.62 -26.66 -12.03
C SER A 477 -26.81 -25.61 -11.25
N PRO A 478 -25.75 -25.02 -11.82
CA PRO A 478 -25.18 -25.32 -13.13
C PRO A 478 -24.54 -26.71 -13.22
N ALA A 479 -24.36 -27.23 -14.43
CA ALA A 479 -23.57 -28.44 -14.65
C ALA A 479 -22.07 -28.17 -14.44
N GLY A 480 -21.30 -29.19 -14.08
CA GLY A 480 -19.84 -29.09 -13.97
C GLY A 480 -19.22 -28.66 -15.31
N GLY A 481 -18.38 -27.62 -15.27
CA GLY A 481 -17.79 -27.00 -16.45
C GLY A 481 -18.68 -25.98 -17.16
N ALA A 482 -19.86 -25.64 -16.62
CA ALA A 482 -20.72 -24.61 -17.20
C ALA A 482 -20.00 -23.26 -17.27
N SER A 483 -20.22 -22.56 -18.38
CA SER A 483 -19.62 -21.27 -18.66
C SER A 483 -20.69 -20.19 -18.73
N PHE A 484 -20.44 -19.06 -18.08
CA PHE A 484 -21.29 -17.87 -18.09
C PHE A 484 -20.49 -16.65 -18.57
N THR A 485 -21.18 -15.52 -18.73
CA THR A 485 -20.58 -14.27 -19.20
C THR A 485 -20.80 -13.18 -18.15
N ALA A 486 -19.72 -12.54 -17.67
CA ALA A 486 -19.79 -11.48 -16.67
C ALA A 486 -20.43 -10.18 -17.20
N PRO A 487 -21.19 -9.42 -16.38
CA PRO A 487 -21.70 -9.83 -15.08
C PRO A 487 -22.76 -10.92 -15.25
N ALA A 488 -22.52 -12.08 -14.65
CA ALA A 488 -23.44 -13.22 -14.80
C ALA A 488 -24.48 -13.22 -13.69
N SER A 489 -25.66 -13.76 -14.00
CA SER A 489 -26.61 -14.22 -13.00
C SER A 489 -26.66 -15.74 -13.06
N VAL A 490 -26.06 -16.40 -12.07
CA VAL A 490 -25.95 -17.85 -12.00
C VAL A 490 -27.03 -18.39 -11.08
N THR A 491 -28.01 -19.09 -11.65
CA THR A 491 -29.03 -19.79 -10.86
C THR A 491 -28.51 -21.14 -10.43
N ILE A 492 -28.34 -21.32 -9.13
CA ILE A 492 -27.92 -22.57 -8.50
C ILE A 492 -29.18 -23.31 -8.07
N THR A 493 -29.32 -24.57 -8.46
CA THR A 493 -30.38 -25.47 -8.00
C THR A 493 -29.74 -26.73 -7.43
N ALA A 494 -30.33 -27.27 -6.36
CA ALA A 494 -29.89 -28.52 -5.75
C ALA A 494 -31.06 -29.48 -5.55
N SER A 495 -30.79 -30.77 -5.71
CA SER A 495 -31.64 -31.84 -5.22
C SER A 495 -31.12 -32.26 -3.85
N ALA A 496 -32.00 -32.25 -2.86
CA ALA A 496 -31.73 -32.78 -1.53
C ALA A 496 -32.91 -33.64 -1.09
N SER A 497 -32.60 -34.78 -0.48
CA SER A 497 -33.60 -35.70 0.06
C SER A 497 -33.04 -36.36 1.30
N ASP A 498 -33.93 -36.68 2.23
CA ASP A 498 -33.59 -37.37 3.46
C ASP A 498 -34.32 -38.72 3.50
N ALA A 499 -33.65 -39.77 3.95
CA ALA A 499 -34.16 -41.13 3.88
C ALA A 499 -35.13 -41.48 5.01
N ASP A 500 -35.01 -40.80 6.17
CA ASP A 500 -35.83 -41.03 7.35
C ASP A 500 -36.52 -39.76 7.87
N GLY A 501 -36.36 -38.64 7.18
CA GLY A 501 -36.97 -37.36 7.52
C GLY A 501 -37.20 -36.42 6.33
N SER A 502 -37.01 -35.14 6.60
CA SER A 502 -37.25 -34.00 5.69
C SER A 502 -36.08 -33.03 5.76
N ILE A 503 -35.85 -32.30 4.67
CA ILE A 503 -34.79 -31.31 4.60
C ILE A 503 -35.27 -29.99 5.22
N ALA A 504 -34.62 -29.56 6.29
CA ALA A 504 -34.87 -28.28 6.95
C ALA A 504 -34.36 -27.09 6.11
N LYS A 505 -33.19 -27.23 5.47
CA LYS A 505 -32.63 -26.21 4.55
C LYS A 505 -31.51 -26.74 3.65
N VAL A 506 -31.27 -26.02 2.56
CA VAL A 506 -30.09 -26.16 1.71
C VAL A 506 -29.37 -24.82 1.60
N ALA A 507 -28.10 -24.76 1.98
CA ALA A 507 -27.25 -23.57 1.87
C ALA A 507 -26.24 -23.73 0.71
N PHE A 508 -26.06 -22.68 -0.09
CA PHE A 508 -25.20 -22.67 -1.27
C PHE A 508 -23.92 -21.87 -1.01
N TYR A 509 -22.79 -22.36 -1.51
CA TYR A 509 -21.46 -21.80 -1.23
C TYR A 509 -20.62 -21.67 -2.51
N ASN A 510 -19.70 -20.70 -2.51
CA ASN A 510 -18.55 -20.63 -3.41
C ASN A 510 -17.27 -20.71 -2.55
N GLY A 511 -16.53 -21.82 -2.64
CA GLY A 511 -15.46 -22.11 -1.67
C GLY A 511 -16.02 -22.15 -0.24
N SER A 512 -15.47 -21.33 0.67
CA SER A 512 -15.95 -21.19 2.04
C SER A 512 -17.04 -20.11 2.21
N THR A 513 -17.32 -19.30 1.19
CA THR A 513 -18.24 -18.18 1.28
C THR A 513 -19.67 -18.63 1.02
N LYS A 514 -20.57 -18.43 2.00
CA LYS A 514 -22.00 -18.68 1.83
C LYS A 514 -22.60 -17.65 0.89
N LEU A 515 -23.24 -18.12 -0.18
CA LEU A 515 -23.92 -17.28 -1.17
C LEU A 515 -25.37 -17.00 -0.76
N GLY A 516 -26.07 -18.02 -0.28
CA GLY A 516 -27.49 -17.95 0.10
C GLY A 516 -27.99 -19.28 0.63
N GLU A 517 -29.29 -19.35 0.96
CA GLU A 517 -29.94 -20.59 1.39
C GLU A 517 -31.41 -20.63 0.95
N SER A 518 -31.97 -21.83 0.91
CA SER A 518 -33.39 -22.08 0.67
C SER A 518 -33.92 -23.09 1.68
N SER A 519 -35.07 -22.82 2.28
CA SER A 519 -35.74 -23.68 3.26
C SER A 519 -36.87 -24.53 2.67
N SER A 520 -37.13 -24.43 1.36
CA SER A 520 -38.22 -25.16 0.71
C SER A 520 -37.85 -25.59 -0.71
N ALA A 521 -38.23 -26.81 -1.10
CA ALA A 521 -38.06 -27.30 -2.46
C ALA A 521 -38.97 -26.54 -3.46
N PRO A 522 -38.52 -26.24 -4.70
CA PRO A 522 -37.19 -26.53 -5.24
C PRO A 522 -36.10 -25.63 -4.62
N TYR A 523 -35.04 -26.27 -4.11
CA TYR A 523 -33.94 -25.54 -3.48
C TYR A 523 -33.15 -24.81 -4.55
N SER A 524 -33.29 -23.48 -4.59
CA SER A 524 -32.62 -22.64 -5.56
C SER A 524 -32.15 -21.32 -4.96
N TYR A 525 -31.05 -20.80 -5.51
CA TYR A 525 -30.53 -19.48 -5.20
C TYR A 525 -29.93 -18.85 -6.47
N THR A 526 -30.28 -17.59 -6.75
CA THR A 526 -29.71 -16.84 -7.88
C THR A 526 -28.59 -15.93 -7.41
N TRP A 527 -27.37 -16.26 -7.78
CA TRP A 527 -26.20 -15.44 -7.52
C TRP A 527 -26.01 -14.42 -8.65
N THR A 528 -26.23 -13.13 -8.37
CA THR A 528 -26.21 -12.04 -9.36
C THR A 528 -24.88 -11.29 -9.37
N ASN A 529 -24.63 -10.56 -10.46
CA ASN A 529 -23.44 -9.72 -10.66
C ASN A 529 -22.11 -10.47 -10.49
N VAL A 530 -22.07 -11.74 -10.90
CA VAL A 530 -20.86 -12.57 -10.77
C VAL A 530 -19.80 -12.08 -11.75
N ALA A 531 -18.63 -11.72 -11.20
CA ALA A 531 -17.48 -11.25 -11.97
C ALA A 531 -16.86 -12.37 -12.81
N ALA A 532 -15.93 -12.02 -13.70
CA ALA A 532 -15.17 -13.03 -14.43
C ALA A 532 -14.24 -13.80 -13.47
N GLY A 533 -14.20 -15.12 -13.61
CA GLY A 533 -13.39 -15.99 -12.76
C GLY A 533 -13.81 -17.46 -12.85
N SER A 534 -13.02 -18.33 -12.24
CA SER A 534 -13.38 -19.73 -12.01
C SER A 534 -13.90 -19.89 -10.60
N TYR A 535 -15.04 -20.57 -10.45
CA TYR A 535 -15.73 -20.74 -9.18
C TYR A 535 -16.00 -22.22 -8.91
N THR A 536 -16.00 -22.62 -7.64
CA THR A 536 -16.38 -23.97 -7.21
C THR A 536 -17.56 -23.88 -6.28
N LEU A 537 -18.71 -24.36 -6.75
CA LEU A 537 -19.98 -24.30 -6.03
C LEU A 537 -20.21 -25.58 -5.23
N THR A 538 -20.70 -25.46 -4.00
CA THR A 538 -21.16 -26.59 -3.17
C THR A 538 -22.51 -26.25 -2.53
N ALA A 539 -23.27 -27.29 -2.19
CA ALA A 539 -24.51 -27.18 -1.42
C ALA A 539 -24.42 -28.02 -0.14
N ILE A 540 -24.91 -27.49 0.97
CA ILE A 540 -25.01 -28.20 2.25
C ILE A 540 -26.48 -28.36 2.59
N ALA A 541 -26.96 -29.59 2.67
CA ALA A 541 -28.31 -29.89 3.16
C ALA A 541 -28.28 -30.16 4.67
N THR A 542 -29.31 -29.70 5.37
CA THR A 542 -29.55 -29.98 6.79
C THR A 542 -30.94 -30.60 6.92
N ASP A 543 -31.04 -31.76 7.58
CA ASP A 543 -32.32 -32.43 7.83
C ASP A 543 -33.05 -31.87 9.08
N ASN A 544 -34.24 -32.39 9.38
CA ASN A 544 -35.02 -32.02 10.57
C ASN A 544 -34.46 -32.60 11.89
N GLY A 545 -33.52 -33.55 11.83
CA GLY A 545 -32.75 -34.05 12.97
C GLY A 545 -31.43 -33.29 13.21
N GLY A 546 -31.10 -32.34 12.33
CA GLY A 546 -29.90 -31.51 12.37
C GLY A 546 -28.66 -32.12 11.71
N ALA A 547 -28.73 -33.31 11.10
CA ALA A 547 -27.58 -33.85 10.39
C ALA A 547 -27.37 -33.14 9.05
N THR A 548 -26.12 -33.11 8.59
CA THR A 548 -25.73 -32.36 7.39
C THR A 548 -24.89 -33.19 6.44
N THR A 549 -25.03 -32.89 5.15
CA THR A 549 -24.19 -33.44 4.08
C THR A 549 -23.82 -32.33 3.12
N THR A 550 -22.58 -32.36 2.64
CA THR A 550 -22.06 -31.45 1.61
C THR A 550 -22.01 -32.15 0.27
N SER A 551 -22.48 -31.49 -0.78
CA SER A 551 -22.42 -32.03 -2.15
C SER A 551 -20.98 -32.11 -2.67
N GLY A 552 -20.77 -32.88 -3.74
CA GLY A 552 -19.57 -32.71 -4.57
C GLY A 552 -19.45 -31.29 -5.11
N GLY A 553 -18.22 -30.83 -5.34
CA GLY A 553 -17.94 -29.51 -5.90
C GLY A 553 -18.29 -29.43 -7.39
N VAL A 554 -19.02 -28.39 -7.79
CA VAL A 554 -19.33 -28.07 -9.18
C VAL A 554 -18.50 -26.87 -9.62
N SER A 555 -17.48 -27.12 -10.44
CA SER A 555 -16.68 -26.03 -11.02
C SER A 555 -17.44 -25.36 -12.16
N ILE A 556 -17.46 -24.03 -12.19
CA ILE A 556 -17.97 -23.23 -13.30
C ILE A 556 -16.96 -22.15 -13.68
N SER A 557 -17.03 -21.68 -14.92
CA SER A 557 -16.34 -20.45 -15.32
C SER A 557 -17.35 -19.35 -15.59
N VAL A 558 -17.07 -18.16 -15.09
CA VAL A 558 -17.66 -16.95 -15.63
C VAL A 558 -16.56 -16.31 -16.47
N ASN A 559 -16.70 -16.43 -17.78
CA ASN A 559 -15.80 -15.74 -18.68
C ASN A 559 -16.15 -14.25 -18.62
N GLY A 560 -15.16 -13.38 -18.78
CA GLY A 560 -15.46 -12.00 -19.14
C GLY A 560 -16.31 -12.01 -20.42
N THR A 561 -17.15 -10.99 -20.63
CA THR A 561 -17.63 -10.68 -21.98
C THR A 561 -16.39 -10.52 -22.86
N GLY A 562 -15.97 -11.60 -23.51
CA GLY A 562 -15.00 -11.54 -24.59
C GLY A 562 -15.63 -10.64 -25.64
N GLY A 563 -15.12 -9.41 -25.76
CA GLY A 563 -15.60 -8.48 -26.76
C GLY A 563 -15.44 -9.12 -28.14
N THR A 564 -16.43 -8.93 -29.01
CA THR A 564 -16.32 -9.38 -30.41
C THR A 564 -15.31 -8.51 -31.16
N GLY A 565 -14.55 -9.08 -32.10
CA GLY A 565 -13.57 -8.38 -32.94
C GLY A 565 -12.30 -7.92 -32.23
N ASN A 566 -11.97 -6.63 -32.25
CA ASN A 566 -10.71 -6.08 -31.73
C ASN A 566 -10.52 -6.23 -30.20
N CYS A 567 -11.58 -6.58 -29.46
CA CYS A 567 -11.53 -6.81 -28.01
C CYS A 567 -11.49 -8.29 -27.62
N ALA A 568 -11.38 -9.22 -28.58
CA ALA A 568 -11.37 -10.65 -28.32
C ALA A 568 -10.11 -11.04 -27.51
N GLY A 569 -10.32 -11.70 -26.37
CA GLY A 569 -9.25 -12.18 -25.49
C GLY A 569 -8.57 -11.11 -24.63
N VAL A 570 -9.05 -9.86 -24.64
CA VAL A 570 -8.52 -8.78 -23.81
C VAL A 570 -9.27 -8.74 -22.46
N PRO A 571 -8.58 -8.74 -21.30
CA PRO A 571 -9.24 -8.70 -20.00
C PRO A 571 -9.98 -7.37 -19.76
N ALA A 572 -11.06 -7.39 -18.98
CA ALA A 572 -11.71 -6.16 -18.54
C ALA A 572 -10.82 -5.42 -17.53
N TYR A 573 -10.87 -4.09 -17.53
CA TYR A 573 -10.21 -3.30 -16.49
C TYR A 573 -10.79 -3.65 -15.12
N ALA A 574 -9.90 -4.05 -14.21
CA ALA A 574 -10.15 -4.17 -12.78
C ALA A 574 -9.39 -3.08 -12.01
N PRO A 575 -9.97 -2.51 -10.94
CA PRO A 575 -9.24 -1.68 -9.99
C PRO A 575 -8.23 -2.52 -9.19
N TYR A 576 -7.50 -1.88 -8.25
CA TYR A 576 -6.57 -2.59 -7.35
C TYR A 576 -7.23 -3.85 -6.74
N PRO A 577 -6.56 -5.02 -6.71
CA PRO A 577 -5.10 -5.24 -6.80
C PRO A 577 -4.50 -5.38 -8.21
N ALA A 578 -5.25 -5.14 -9.28
CA ALA A 578 -4.70 -5.23 -10.64
C ALA A 578 -3.72 -4.07 -10.94
N VAL A 579 -2.56 -4.43 -11.50
CA VAL A 579 -1.48 -3.52 -11.91
C VAL A 579 -1.19 -3.76 -13.39
N TYR A 580 -1.15 -2.68 -14.18
CA TYR A 580 -0.95 -2.72 -15.63
C TYR A 580 0.37 -2.09 -16.02
N ASN A 581 1.11 -2.75 -16.90
CA ASN A 581 2.36 -2.27 -17.42
C ASN A 581 2.21 -1.66 -18.82
N MET A 582 3.22 -0.93 -19.28
CA MET A 582 3.15 -0.25 -20.58
C MET A 582 2.93 -1.28 -21.69
N GLY A 583 1.90 -1.05 -22.51
CA GLY A 583 1.47 -1.97 -23.57
C GLY A 583 0.39 -2.97 -23.17
N ASP A 584 0.08 -3.12 -21.88
CA ASP A 584 -1.03 -3.96 -21.42
C ASP A 584 -2.37 -3.43 -21.94
N LYS A 585 -3.28 -4.32 -22.34
CA LYS A 585 -4.57 -3.95 -22.91
C LYS A 585 -5.71 -4.36 -22.00
N VAL A 586 -6.70 -3.47 -21.89
CA VAL A 586 -7.91 -3.70 -21.10
C VAL A 586 -9.16 -3.23 -21.83
N VAL A 587 -10.29 -3.87 -21.54
CA VAL A 587 -11.62 -3.42 -21.98
C VAL A 587 -12.31 -2.69 -20.84
N TYR A 588 -12.81 -1.47 -21.09
CA TYR A 588 -13.58 -0.71 -20.11
C TYR A 588 -14.70 0.05 -20.83
N ASN A 589 -15.94 -0.03 -20.31
CA ASN A 589 -17.14 0.60 -20.91
C ASN A 589 -17.31 0.36 -22.41
N GLY A 590 -16.99 -0.86 -22.90
CA GLY A 590 -17.14 -1.23 -24.30
C GLY A 590 -16.07 -0.66 -25.24
N ASN A 591 -15.00 -0.06 -24.71
CA ASN A 591 -13.85 0.41 -25.48
C ASN A 591 -12.57 -0.34 -25.06
N LEU A 592 -11.67 -0.51 -26.03
CA LEU A 592 -10.34 -1.07 -25.83
C LEU A 592 -9.35 0.04 -25.46
N TYR A 593 -8.49 -0.22 -24.48
CA TYR A 593 -7.43 0.69 -24.06
C TYR A 593 -6.08 -0.04 -23.96
N GLU A 594 -5.00 0.69 -24.14
CA GLU A 594 -3.61 0.24 -23.99
C GLU A 594 -2.92 1.13 -22.95
N SER A 595 -2.27 0.54 -21.94
CA SER A 595 -1.55 1.30 -20.92
C SER A 595 -0.32 1.99 -21.54
N LEU A 596 -0.10 3.24 -21.16
CA LEU A 596 1.06 4.03 -21.55
C LEU A 596 2.13 4.11 -20.45
N SER A 597 1.95 3.39 -19.34
CA SER A 597 2.87 3.41 -18.20
C SER A 597 3.06 2.05 -17.55
N ASN A 598 4.23 1.84 -16.96
CA ASN A 598 4.48 0.73 -16.05
C ASN A 598 3.85 0.98 -14.69
N GLY A 599 3.42 -0.07 -13.99
CA GLY A 599 2.91 0.03 -12.62
C GLY A 599 1.60 0.82 -12.48
N LEU A 600 0.76 0.88 -13.50
CA LEU A 600 -0.50 1.61 -13.48
C LEU A 600 -1.57 0.84 -12.66
N TYR A 601 -2.07 1.42 -11.58
CA TYR A 601 -3.14 0.84 -10.76
C TYR A 601 -4.18 1.90 -10.37
N ASN A 602 -5.44 1.47 -10.26
CA ASN A 602 -6.57 2.32 -9.84
C ASN A 602 -6.79 3.61 -10.68
N VAL A 603 -6.25 3.65 -11.90
CA VAL A 603 -6.53 4.70 -12.88
C VAL A 603 -7.53 4.14 -13.87
N THR A 604 -8.74 4.68 -13.87
CA THR A 604 -9.83 4.20 -14.72
C THR A 604 -9.60 4.57 -16.20
N PRO A 605 -9.64 3.61 -17.15
CA PRO A 605 -9.54 3.93 -18.57
C PRO A 605 -10.66 4.87 -19.03
N GLY A 606 -10.34 5.84 -19.88
CA GLY A 606 -11.30 6.85 -20.35
C GLY A 606 -11.56 8.03 -19.40
N THR A 607 -10.96 8.06 -18.20
CA THR A 607 -10.95 9.25 -17.32
C THR A 607 -9.60 9.97 -17.30
N ALA A 608 -8.56 9.37 -17.89
CA ALA A 608 -7.21 9.95 -17.96
C ALA A 608 -6.44 9.42 -19.19
N ASP A 609 -6.49 10.16 -20.30
CA ASP A 609 -5.87 9.79 -21.59
C ASP A 609 -4.33 9.80 -21.55
N TYR A 610 -3.73 10.33 -20.48
CA TYR A 610 -2.28 10.32 -20.25
C TYR A 610 -1.73 8.94 -19.86
N TRP A 611 -2.56 8.11 -19.23
CA TRP A 611 -2.15 6.80 -18.73
C TRP A 611 -2.72 5.65 -19.56
N TRP A 612 -3.84 5.90 -20.24
CA TRP A 612 -4.51 4.93 -21.11
C TRP A 612 -4.68 5.52 -22.51
N LYS A 613 -4.18 4.80 -23.51
CA LYS A 613 -4.43 5.08 -24.92
C LYS A 613 -5.72 4.38 -25.36
N PRO A 614 -6.78 5.11 -25.74
CA PRO A 614 -7.96 4.49 -26.32
C PRO A 614 -7.62 3.90 -27.70
N LEU A 615 -7.96 2.63 -27.92
CA LEU A 615 -7.81 1.91 -29.18
C LEU A 615 -9.13 1.76 -29.95
N GLY A 616 -10.24 2.27 -29.40
CA GLY A 616 -11.55 2.33 -30.04
C GLY A 616 -12.59 1.39 -29.43
N ALA A 617 -13.84 1.50 -29.89
CA ALA A 617 -14.95 0.67 -29.43
C ALA A 617 -14.77 -0.81 -29.81
N CYS A 618 -15.26 -1.69 -28.96
CA CYS A 618 -15.35 -3.11 -29.26
C CYS A 618 -16.42 -3.34 -30.33
N SER A 619 -16.06 -3.94 -31.47
CA SER A 619 -17.02 -4.23 -32.54
C SER A 619 -16.70 -5.52 -33.29
N GLY A 620 -17.73 -6.30 -33.63
CA GLY A 620 -17.60 -7.61 -34.28
C GLY A 620 -17.21 -7.58 -35.77
N SER A 621 -17.04 -6.40 -36.36
CA SER A 621 -16.86 -6.23 -37.81
C SER A 621 -15.52 -5.57 -38.13
N ALA A 622 -14.43 -6.34 -38.14
CA ALA A 622 -13.18 -5.90 -38.75
C ALA A 622 -12.31 -7.08 -39.25
N LYS A 623 -12.69 -7.65 -40.41
CA LYS A 623 -11.69 -7.90 -41.44
C LYS A 623 -11.42 -6.56 -42.13
N LEU A 624 -10.17 -6.38 -42.56
CA LEU A 624 -9.62 -5.22 -43.27
C LEU A 624 -10.61 -4.55 -44.24
N ALA A 625 -10.68 -3.22 -44.12
CA ALA A 625 -10.88 -2.22 -45.18
C ALA A 625 -12.28 -1.55 -45.41
N VAL A 626 -12.18 -0.21 -45.49
CA VAL A 626 -12.93 0.83 -46.26
C VAL A 626 -14.38 1.25 -45.89
N ALA A 627 -14.47 2.53 -45.49
CA ALA A 627 -15.48 3.59 -45.70
C ALA A 627 -16.99 3.32 -45.63
N ASN A 628 -17.68 4.02 -44.71
CA ASN A 628 -18.41 5.29 -44.95
C ASN A 628 -19.41 5.52 -43.80
N MET A 629 -19.32 6.65 -43.12
CA MET A 629 -20.41 7.15 -42.28
C MET A 629 -20.76 8.58 -42.68
N THR A 630 -22.01 8.72 -43.11
CA THR A 630 -22.70 9.98 -43.35
C THR A 630 -22.97 10.72 -42.03
N SER A 631 -22.92 12.04 -42.15
CA SER A 631 -22.91 13.07 -41.11
C SER A 631 -24.20 13.26 -40.33
N VAL A 632 -24.08 13.72 -39.08
CA VAL A 632 -24.86 14.85 -38.53
C VAL A 632 -23.95 15.71 -37.63
N SER A 633 -23.90 17.01 -37.89
CA SER A 633 -23.20 18.03 -37.08
C SER A 633 -24.08 18.56 -35.93
N PRO A 634 -23.46 19.10 -34.88
CA PRO A 634 -23.67 20.53 -34.60
C PRO A 634 -22.35 21.29 -34.32
N THR A 635 -22.27 22.49 -34.92
CA THR A 635 -21.58 23.77 -34.58
C THR A 635 -20.20 23.74 -33.87
N PRO A 636 -19.21 24.58 -34.29
CA PRO A 636 -17.81 24.22 -34.27
C PRO A 636 -17.14 24.45 -32.92
N ALA A 637 -16.84 23.36 -32.22
CA ALA A 637 -15.71 23.31 -31.31
C ALA A 637 -14.43 23.61 -32.11
N VAL A 638 -13.55 24.46 -31.58
CA VAL A 638 -12.18 24.58 -32.08
C VAL A 638 -11.57 23.19 -31.99
N LYS A 639 -11.38 22.53 -33.14
CA LYS A 639 -10.77 21.20 -33.18
C LYS A 639 -9.36 21.31 -32.61
N ALA A 640 -9.14 20.69 -31.45
CA ALA A 640 -7.80 20.58 -30.88
C ALA A 640 -6.90 19.82 -31.87
N LEU A 641 -5.74 20.40 -32.17
CA LEU A 641 -4.77 19.77 -33.07
C LEU A 641 -4.14 18.57 -32.35
N VAL A 642 -4.12 17.40 -32.98
CA VAL A 642 -3.48 16.22 -32.38
C VAL A 642 -1.99 16.24 -32.71
N VAL A 643 -1.16 16.11 -31.67
CA VAL A 643 0.30 16.24 -31.76
C VAL A 643 0.99 15.16 -30.95
N TYR A 644 1.91 14.40 -31.55
CA TYR A 644 2.62 13.31 -30.89
C TYR A 644 4.06 13.13 -31.42
N PRO A 645 5.04 12.72 -30.59
CA PRO A 645 4.94 12.57 -29.13
C PRO A 645 4.79 13.94 -28.44
N ASN A 646 4.21 13.98 -27.25
CA ASN A 646 4.13 15.19 -26.42
C ASN A 646 4.07 14.78 -24.95
N PRO A 647 5.16 14.92 -24.17
CA PRO A 647 6.38 15.69 -24.47
C PRO A 647 7.23 15.13 -25.62
N VAL A 648 7.90 16.03 -26.38
CA VAL A 648 8.82 15.69 -27.47
C VAL A 648 10.24 15.60 -26.91
N THR A 649 10.84 14.42 -26.93
CA THR A 649 12.24 14.18 -26.52
C THR A 649 13.21 14.18 -27.71
N GLY A 650 12.69 14.19 -28.95
CA GLY A 650 13.48 14.19 -30.18
C GLY A 650 13.43 15.51 -30.97
N SER A 651 13.88 15.45 -32.23
CA SER A 651 13.86 16.59 -33.16
C SER A 651 12.61 16.65 -34.03
N THR A 652 11.67 15.73 -33.89
CA THR A 652 10.51 15.63 -34.78
C THR A 652 9.23 15.43 -33.98
N VAL A 653 8.16 16.10 -34.42
CA VAL A 653 6.81 15.91 -33.92
C VAL A 653 5.85 15.64 -35.07
N GLN A 654 4.90 14.75 -34.88
CA GLN A 654 3.85 14.44 -35.83
C GLN A 654 2.61 15.25 -35.48
N ILE A 655 2.00 15.87 -36.49
CA ILE A 655 0.71 16.55 -36.35
C ILE A 655 -0.32 15.91 -37.28
N GLN A 656 -1.55 15.77 -36.79
CA GLN A 656 -2.63 15.22 -37.58
C GLN A 656 -3.50 16.34 -38.13
N VAL A 657 -3.54 16.49 -39.46
CA VAL A 657 -4.25 17.57 -40.13
C VAL A 657 -5.25 17.05 -41.15
N ASN A 658 -6.39 17.71 -41.32
CA ASN A 658 -7.33 17.39 -42.40
C ASN A 658 -7.14 18.37 -43.57
N ALA A 659 -6.70 17.89 -44.73
CA ALA A 659 -6.35 18.71 -45.88
C ALA A 659 -7.09 18.25 -47.13
N ALA A 660 -7.39 19.16 -48.06
CA ALA A 660 -7.72 18.78 -49.43
C ALA A 660 -6.45 18.39 -50.22
N ALA A 661 -6.62 17.63 -51.31
CA ALA A 661 -5.54 17.36 -52.23
C ALA A 661 -5.00 18.69 -52.81
N ALA A 662 -3.69 18.86 -52.80
CA ALA A 662 -2.97 20.08 -53.18
C ALA A 662 -3.22 21.32 -52.30
N GLU A 663 -3.91 21.20 -51.15
CA GLU A 663 -4.09 22.33 -50.22
C GLU A 663 -2.77 22.72 -49.54
N LYS A 664 -2.43 24.01 -49.54
CA LYS A 664 -1.27 24.53 -48.82
C LYS A 664 -1.62 24.81 -47.35
N ILE A 665 -0.91 24.14 -46.44
CA ILE A 665 -1.03 24.29 -44.99
C ILE A 665 0.29 24.81 -44.44
N TYR A 666 0.22 25.91 -43.69
CA TYR A 666 1.33 26.43 -42.90
C TYR A 666 1.26 25.84 -41.49
N VAL A 667 2.37 25.23 -41.07
CA VAL A 667 2.59 24.78 -39.69
C VAL A 667 3.52 25.79 -39.04
N GLU A 668 3.08 26.34 -37.92
CA GLU A 668 3.79 27.39 -37.21
C GLU A 668 3.99 27.01 -35.75
N VAL A 669 5.20 27.16 -35.23
CA VAL A 669 5.50 26.99 -33.80
C VAL A 669 5.70 28.36 -33.18
N TRP A 670 4.91 28.66 -32.15
CA TRP A 670 4.85 29.94 -31.48
C TRP A 670 5.30 29.81 -30.03
N GLY A 671 6.02 30.81 -29.54
CA GLY A 671 6.18 31.00 -28.10
C GLY A 671 4.83 31.33 -27.46
N ILE A 672 4.68 31.00 -26.18
CA ILE A 672 3.44 31.23 -25.40
C ILE A 672 3.00 32.70 -25.32
N LYS A 673 3.93 33.65 -25.56
CA LYS A 673 3.66 35.10 -25.55
C LYS A 673 3.09 35.62 -26.88
N GLY A 674 3.20 34.86 -27.98
CA GLY A 674 2.49 35.13 -29.22
C GLY A 674 3.09 36.18 -30.18
N ASP A 675 4.33 36.64 -29.97
CA ASP A 675 4.87 37.79 -30.73
C ASP A 675 5.21 37.47 -32.21
N ARG A 676 5.75 36.28 -32.51
CA ARG A 676 6.01 35.75 -33.87
C ARG A 676 6.32 34.24 -33.84
N PRO A 677 6.13 33.49 -34.94
CA PRO A 677 6.49 32.07 -34.97
C PRO A 677 8.02 31.90 -35.01
N VAL A 678 8.53 30.97 -34.21
CA VAL A 678 9.95 30.56 -34.23
C VAL A 678 10.25 29.53 -35.31
N LEU A 679 9.22 28.84 -35.81
CA LEU A 679 9.29 27.94 -36.95
C LEU A 679 8.04 28.14 -37.80
N ARG A 680 8.20 28.23 -39.12
CA ARG A 680 7.09 28.24 -40.09
C ARG A 680 7.45 27.40 -41.30
N LYS A 681 6.71 26.31 -41.53
CA LYS A 681 6.92 25.40 -42.68
C LYS A 681 5.62 25.22 -43.46
N GLN A 682 5.71 25.18 -44.78
CA GLN A 682 4.58 24.94 -45.67
C GLN A 682 4.54 23.47 -46.08
N TYR A 683 3.35 22.88 -46.05
CA TYR A 683 3.08 21.53 -46.50
C TYR A 683 1.95 21.55 -47.52
N VAL A 684 2.02 20.65 -48.49
CA VAL A 684 1.00 20.48 -49.54
C VAL A 684 0.27 19.17 -49.28
N GLY A 685 -1.05 19.23 -49.09
CA GLY A 685 -1.88 18.06 -48.84
C GLY A 685 -1.76 17.05 -49.98
N SER A 686 -1.43 15.81 -49.65
CA SER A 686 -1.23 14.73 -50.63
C SER A 686 -2.55 14.13 -51.14
N ALA A 687 -3.60 14.13 -50.32
CA ALA A 687 -4.94 13.60 -50.66
C ALA A 687 -6.05 14.28 -49.85
N LYS A 688 -7.32 14.16 -50.24
CA LYS A 688 -8.42 14.71 -49.45
C LYS A 688 -8.62 13.87 -48.18
N GLY A 689 -8.53 14.47 -46.99
CA GLY A 689 -8.79 13.81 -45.72
C GLY A 689 -7.69 14.04 -44.69
N GLN A 690 -7.71 13.23 -43.63
CA GLN A 690 -6.75 13.32 -42.53
C GLN A 690 -5.38 12.79 -42.96
N GLN A 691 -4.34 13.55 -42.68
CA GLN A 691 -2.95 13.29 -43.00
C GLN A 691 -2.09 13.53 -41.77
N VAL A 692 -1.03 12.75 -41.63
CA VAL A 692 0.00 12.98 -40.62
C VAL A 692 1.16 13.72 -41.27
N ILE A 693 1.52 14.87 -40.70
CA ILE A 693 2.65 15.67 -41.14
C ILE A 693 3.77 15.55 -40.10
N SER A 694 4.95 15.21 -40.58
CA SER A 694 6.18 15.18 -39.80
C SER A 694 6.81 16.58 -39.78
N VAL A 695 6.94 17.16 -38.59
CA VAL A 695 7.47 18.50 -38.37
C VAL A 695 8.79 18.40 -37.65
N ASP A 696 9.88 18.73 -38.35
CA ASP A 696 11.20 18.87 -37.75
C ASP A 696 11.28 20.18 -36.95
N ILE A 697 11.49 20.03 -35.65
CA ILE A 697 11.59 21.05 -34.62
C ILE A 697 12.99 21.09 -33.99
N SER A 698 14.02 20.56 -34.66
CA SER A 698 15.41 20.57 -34.19
C SER A 698 15.89 21.95 -33.74
N GLU A 699 15.48 23.00 -34.47
CA GLU A 699 15.82 24.41 -34.21
C GLU A 699 14.94 25.10 -33.16
N VAL A 700 13.83 24.48 -32.71
CA VAL A 700 12.93 25.05 -31.70
C VAL A 700 13.50 24.78 -30.31
N PRO A 701 13.89 25.78 -29.50
CA PRO A 701 14.52 25.53 -28.20
C PRO A 701 13.67 24.68 -27.24
N LYS A 702 14.29 24.08 -26.22
CA LYS A 702 13.57 23.34 -25.17
C LYS A 702 12.57 24.27 -24.46
N GLY A 703 11.40 23.76 -24.08
CA GLY A 703 10.37 24.54 -23.42
C GLY A 703 8.94 24.24 -23.91
N THR A 704 8.01 25.07 -23.46
CA THR A 704 6.60 24.99 -23.85
C THR A 704 6.33 25.85 -25.08
N TRP A 705 5.67 25.27 -26.09
CA TRP A 705 5.35 25.94 -27.34
C TRP A 705 3.90 25.70 -27.74
N ILE A 706 3.39 26.53 -28.63
CA ILE A 706 2.09 26.36 -29.27
C ILE A 706 2.33 26.07 -30.74
N ILE A 707 1.95 24.88 -31.20
CA ILE A 707 1.94 24.56 -32.63
C ILE A 707 0.57 24.88 -33.22
N LYS A 708 0.55 25.60 -34.34
CA LYS A 708 -0.64 26.05 -35.05
C LYS A 708 -0.62 25.59 -36.49
N THR A 709 -1.79 25.31 -37.05
CA THR A 709 -1.94 25.07 -38.50
C THR A 709 -2.90 26.06 -39.11
N VAL A 710 -2.48 26.68 -40.22
CA VAL A 710 -3.26 27.67 -40.96
C VAL A 710 -3.22 27.35 -42.45
N ASN A 711 -4.36 27.33 -43.14
CA ASN A 711 -4.38 27.18 -44.60
C ASN A 711 -4.23 28.52 -45.32
N ALA A 712 -3.94 28.51 -46.62
CA ALA A 712 -3.74 29.72 -47.41
C ALA A 712 -4.94 30.70 -47.41
N ALA A 713 -6.16 30.20 -47.16
CA ALA A 713 -7.38 31.01 -47.04
C ALA A 713 -7.59 31.61 -45.64
N GLY A 714 -6.77 31.24 -44.64
CA GLY A 714 -6.87 31.73 -43.25
C GLY A 714 -8.07 31.21 -42.47
N THR A 715 -8.87 30.32 -43.06
CA THR A 715 -10.13 29.81 -42.50
C THR A 715 -9.92 28.66 -41.51
N ARG A 716 -8.80 27.93 -41.63
CA ARG A 716 -8.43 26.87 -40.68
C ARG A 716 -7.47 27.40 -39.63
N LYS A 717 -7.84 27.25 -38.35
CA LYS A 717 -7.01 27.63 -37.20
C LYS A 717 -7.15 26.56 -36.12
N GLU A 718 -6.24 25.60 -36.15
CA GLU A 718 -6.13 24.56 -35.12
C GLU A 718 -4.82 24.76 -34.37
N SER A 719 -4.80 24.45 -33.08
CA SER A 719 -3.61 24.62 -32.26
C SER A 719 -3.51 23.57 -31.16
N ALA A 720 -2.28 23.32 -30.71
CA ALA A 720 -2.00 22.47 -29.56
C ALA A 720 -0.74 22.93 -28.82
N LYS A 721 -0.70 22.66 -27.52
CA LYS A 721 0.47 22.88 -26.68
C LYS A 721 1.42 21.71 -26.83
N ILE A 722 2.70 21.97 -27.07
CA ILE A 722 3.77 20.96 -27.07
C ILE A 722 4.81 21.31 -26.02
N VAL A 723 5.37 20.29 -25.38
CA VAL A 723 6.50 20.42 -24.45
C VAL A 723 7.71 19.75 -25.07
N ARG A 724 8.76 20.50 -25.41
CA ARG A 724 10.04 19.96 -25.89
C ARG A 724 11.02 19.85 -24.73
N MET A 725 11.47 18.62 -24.44
CA MET A 725 12.30 18.28 -23.28
C MET A 725 13.80 18.50 -23.51
#